data_AF-A0A2K5CK73-F1
#
_entry.id   AF-A0A2K5CK73-F1
#
_cell.length_a   1.000
_cell.length_b   1.000
_cell.length_c   1.000
_cell.angle_alpha   90.00
_cell.angle_beta   90.00
_cell.angle_gamma   90.00
#
_symmetry.space_group_name_H-M   'P 1'
#
loop_
_entity.id
_entity.type
_entity.pdbx_description
1 polymer ?
#
loop_
_entity_poly.entity_id
_entity_poly.type
_entity_poly.pdbx_seq_one_letter_code
_entity_poly.pdbx_strand_id
1 'polypeptide(L)'
;MKVGWPGESCWQVGLAVEDSSALGAPQVGALPDVVPEGTLLNMVLRRMHRPRSCSYQLLLEHRRPSRIQGLRWTPLTNSEESLDFSESLEQASTERVLRAGKQLHRHLLATCPNLIRDRKYHLRLYRQCCSGRELVDGILALGLGVHSRSQAVGICQVLLDEGALCHVKHDWAFQDRDAQFYRFPGPEPEAVGAHEMEEELAEAVALLSQRGPDALLTVALRKPPGQRTDEELDLIFEELLHIKAVAHLSNSVKRELAAVLLFEPHSKAGTVLFSQGDKGTSWYIIWKGSVNVVTHGKGLVTTLHEGDDFGQLALVNDAPRAATIILREDNCHFLRVDKQDFNRIIKDVEAKTMRLEEHGKVVLVLERASQGAGSSRPPTPGRNRYTVMSGTPEKILELLLEAMGPDSTAHDPTETFLSDFLLTHRVFMPSAQLCAALLHQYPFSPRGIEQERSTYVCNKRQQILRLVSQWVALYGSMLHTDLVATSFLQKLSDLVSRDARLSNLLREQWPERRRHYRAYALESSTWLQIQDEPLPGSSCAIRVGDKVPYDICRPDHSVLTLQLPVTASVREVMAALAQEDGWTKGQVLAKVNSAGDAIGLQPDARGVATSLGLNERLFVVNPQEVHELTPHPEQLGPTVGSAEGLDLVSAKDLAGQLTDHDWSLFNSIHQVELIHYVLGPQHLRDITTANLERFMRRFNELQYWVATELCLCAVPGPRAQLLRKFIKLAAHLKEQKNLNSFFAIMFGLSNSAISRLAHTWERLPHKVRKLYSALERLLDPSWNHRVYRLALAKLSPPVIPFMPLLLKDMTFIHEGNHTLVENLINFEKMRMMARAARMLHHCRSHNPVPLSPLRSRVSHLHEDSQVSRISTCSEQSLTRSPASTWAYVQQLKVIDNQRELSRLSRELEP
;
A
#
# COMPACT_ATOMS: atom_id res chain seq x y z
N MET A 1 43.38 -6.10 -20.27
CA MET A 1 43.92 -5.55 -19.01
C MET A 1 45.07 -6.42 -18.53
N LYS A 2 46.29 -5.90 -18.46
CA LYS A 2 47.37 -6.54 -17.69
C LYS A 2 47.38 -5.89 -16.31
N VAL A 3 47.32 -6.71 -15.27
CA VAL A 3 47.26 -6.31 -13.87
C VAL A 3 48.59 -6.73 -13.24
N GLY A 4 49.34 -5.77 -12.68
CA GLY A 4 50.62 -6.01 -12.00
C GLY A 4 50.67 -5.23 -10.69
N TRP A 5 51.22 -5.85 -9.65
CA TRP A 5 51.25 -5.38 -8.26
C TRP A 5 52.64 -4.80 -7.92
N PRO A 6 52.79 -3.50 -7.66
CA PRO A 6 54.08 -2.91 -7.29
C PRO A 6 54.21 -2.59 -5.79
N GLY A 7 53.51 -3.30 -4.89
CA GLY A 7 53.87 -3.32 -3.46
C GLY A 7 53.46 -2.10 -2.63
N GLU A 8 52.77 -1.11 -3.18
CA GLU A 8 52.14 -0.02 -2.42
C GLU A 8 50.62 -0.04 -2.67
N SER A 9 49.85 0.21 -1.62
CA SER A 9 48.49 -0.28 -1.34
C SER A 9 47.33 0.16 -2.24
N CYS A 10 47.52 0.39 -3.55
CA CYS A 10 46.45 0.69 -4.51
C CYS A 10 46.71 0.07 -5.90
N TRP A 11 45.69 -0.57 -6.49
CA TRP A 11 45.72 -1.03 -7.88
C TRP A 11 45.45 0.14 -8.84
N GLN A 12 46.32 0.36 -9.83
CA GLN A 12 46.05 1.30 -10.93
C GLN A 12 45.61 0.55 -12.20
N VAL A 13 44.52 1.00 -12.82
CA VAL A 13 43.97 0.44 -14.07
C VAL A 13 43.96 1.54 -15.13
N GLY A 14 44.83 1.42 -16.13
CA GLY A 14 44.84 2.28 -17.33
C GLY A 14 44.34 1.53 -18.57
N LEU A 15 43.65 2.26 -19.47
CA LEU A 15 43.20 1.75 -20.77
C LEU A 15 44.36 1.71 -21.76
N ALA A 16 44.60 0.55 -22.37
CA ALA A 16 45.53 0.42 -23.49
C ALA A 16 44.81 0.78 -24.79
N VAL A 17 45.32 1.79 -25.49
CA VAL A 17 44.96 2.13 -26.87
C VAL A 17 45.92 1.39 -27.79
N GLU A 18 45.42 0.55 -28.68
CA GLU A 18 46.14 0.14 -29.88
C GLU A 18 45.21 0.20 -31.09
N ASP A 19 45.63 0.99 -32.07
CA ASP A 19 45.07 1.11 -33.42
C ASP A 19 45.33 -0.16 -34.24
N SER A 20 44.35 -0.62 -35.02
CA SER A 20 44.60 -1.15 -36.37
C SER A 20 43.32 -1.35 -37.19
N SER A 21 43.49 -1.16 -38.49
CA SER A 21 42.51 -0.92 -39.53
C SER A 21 42.21 -2.15 -40.41
N ALA A 22 40.95 -2.22 -40.85
CA ALA A 22 40.49 -2.58 -42.22
C ALA A 22 40.23 -4.05 -42.64
N LEU A 23 39.00 -4.20 -43.19
CA LEU A 23 38.52 -5.00 -44.34
C LEU A 23 37.98 -6.45 -44.18
N GLY A 24 36.67 -6.63 -44.42
CA GLY A 24 36.17 -7.59 -45.44
C GLY A 24 35.06 -8.62 -45.11
N ALA A 25 33.77 -8.21 -45.22
CA ALA A 25 32.56 -8.92 -45.73
C ALA A 25 31.99 -10.22 -45.04
N PRO A 26 30.74 -10.70 -45.33
CA PRO A 26 29.44 -10.06 -45.65
C PRO A 26 28.26 -10.54 -44.75
N GLN A 27 27.05 -10.02 -45.02
CA GLN A 27 25.78 -10.16 -44.30
C GLN A 27 25.21 -11.60 -44.11
N VAL A 28 24.65 -11.86 -42.92
CA VAL A 28 23.48 -12.74 -42.69
C VAL A 28 22.59 -12.08 -41.63
N GLY A 29 21.31 -11.89 -41.93
CA GLY A 29 20.36 -11.20 -41.04
C GLY A 29 19.66 -12.12 -40.03
N ALA A 30 19.27 -11.54 -38.88
CA ALA A 30 17.96 -11.69 -38.24
C ALA A 30 17.92 -11.01 -36.85
N LEU A 31 16.77 -10.34 -36.61
CA LEU A 31 16.08 -10.02 -35.34
C LEU A 31 16.50 -8.77 -34.53
N PRO A 32 15.51 -7.95 -34.11
CA PRO A 32 15.73 -6.74 -33.33
C PRO A 32 15.79 -7.04 -31.82
N ASP A 33 16.85 -6.57 -31.16
CA ASP A 33 16.92 -6.45 -29.72
C ASP A 33 15.98 -5.33 -29.25
N VAL A 34 14.75 -5.71 -28.89
CA VAL A 34 13.91 -4.92 -27.98
C VAL A 34 14.16 -5.44 -26.58
N VAL A 35 15.04 -4.75 -25.84
CA VAL A 35 15.15 -4.91 -24.38
C VAL A 35 13.96 -4.17 -23.76
N PRO A 36 13.05 -4.82 -23.01
CA PRO A 36 11.89 -4.14 -22.46
C PRO A 36 12.27 -3.22 -21.29
N GLU A 37 11.59 -2.06 -21.22
CA GLU A 37 11.63 -1.08 -20.16
C GLU A 37 11.44 -1.73 -18.76
N GLY A 38 12.55 -1.85 -18.03
CA GLY A 38 12.54 -2.36 -16.64
C GLY A 38 13.67 -1.84 -15.76
N THR A 39 14.54 -0.95 -16.26
CA THR A 39 15.86 -0.73 -15.64
C THR A 39 15.92 0.45 -14.67
N LEU A 40 15.07 1.48 -14.83
CA LEU A 40 15.03 2.63 -13.92
C LEU A 40 14.21 2.35 -12.64
N LEU A 41 13.10 1.61 -12.76
CA LEU A 41 12.31 1.18 -11.59
C LEU A 41 13.06 0.13 -10.76
N ASN A 42 13.83 -0.77 -11.40
CA ASN A 42 14.76 -1.67 -10.69
C ASN A 42 15.84 -0.92 -9.90
N MET A 43 16.31 0.23 -10.39
CA MET A 43 17.24 1.09 -9.66
C MET A 43 16.58 1.82 -8.48
N VAL A 44 15.32 2.24 -8.63
CA VAL A 44 14.52 2.87 -7.57
C VAL A 44 14.15 1.87 -6.47
N LEU A 45 13.78 0.64 -6.84
CA LEU A 45 13.45 -0.44 -5.91
C LEU A 45 14.69 -1.00 -5.18
N ARG A 46 15.85 -1.10 -5.87
CA ARG A 46 17.12 -1.48 -5.21
C ARG A 46 17.62 -0.44 -4.20
N ARG A 47 17.31 0.85 -4.40
CA ARG A 47 17.67 1.92 -3.44
C ARG A 47 16.73 2.03 -2.23
N MET A 48 15.53 1.43 -2.30
CA MET A 48 14.56 1.36 -1.19
C MET A 48 14.75 0.15 -0.27
N HIS A 49 15.75 -0.71 -0.54
CA HIS A 49 16.08 -1.88 0.28
C HIS A 49 17.17 -1.63 1.35
N ARG A 50 17.52 -0.38 1.68
CA ARG A 50 18.50 -0.12 2.75
C ARG A 50 17.84 0.00 4.13
N PRO A 51 18.32 -0.73 5.17
CA PRO A 51 17.72 -0.70 6.50
C PRO A 51 18.20 0.45 7.41
N ARG A 52 17.37 0.72 8.42
CA ARG A 52 17.63 1.14 9.83
C ARG A 52 18.07 2.55 10.23
N SER A 53 18.51 3.46 9.36
CA SER A 53 18.92 4.80 9.86
C SER A 53 19.11 5.89 8.79
N CYS A 54 18.04 6.36 8.16
CA CYS A 54 18.11 7.55 7.31
C CYS A 54 17.05 8.59 7.71
N SER A 55 17.47 9.86 7.83
CA SER A 55 16.58 11.01 7.72
C SER A 55 16.21 11.21 6.25
N TYR A 56 14.93 11.49 5.98
CA TYR A 56 14.39 11.59 4.63
C TYR A 56 14.01 13.02 4.28
N GLN A 57 14.25 13.42 3.03
CA GLN A 57 13.68 14.63 2.45
C GLN A 57 12.73 14.26 1.31
N LEU A 58 11.56 14.89 1.29
CA LEU A 58 10.58 14.78 0.21
C LEU A 58 11.14 15.48 -1.04
N LEU A 59 11.41 14.70 -2.10
CA LEU A 59 11.84 15.23 -3.39
C LEU A 59 10.91 14.69 -4.48
N LEU A 60 10.10 15.60 -5.04
CA LEU A 60 9.20 15.36 -6.15
C LEU A 60 10.00 15.39 -7.46
N GLU A 61 10.41 14.23 -7.98
CA GLU A 61 11.00 14.15 -9.32
C GLU A 61 9.97 13.77 -10.38
N HIS A 62 9.89 14.61 -11.40
CA HIS A 62 9.08 14.47 -12.60
C HIS A 62 9.79 13.53 -13.58
N ARG A 63 9.23 12.33 -13.82
CA ARG A 63 9.33 11.63 -15.13
C ARG A 63 8.35 10.44 -15.23
N ARG A 64 7.21 10.72 -15.89
CA ARG A 64 6.21 9.82 -16.54
C ARG A 64 5.15 9.09 -15.68
N PRO A 65 3.94 8.87 -16.25
CA PRO A 65 2.68 9.19 -15.57
C PRO A 65 1.74 7.97 -15.36
N SER A 66 0.66 8.23 -14.61
CA SER A 66 -0.55 7.38 -14.46
C SER A 66 -0.58 6.33 -13.35
N ARG A 67 0.48 6.17 -12.57
CA ARG A 67 0.41 5.50 -11.25
C ARG A 67 0.42 6.56 -10.17
N ILE A 68 -0.15 6.24 -9.00
CA ILE A 68 -0.03 7.01 -7.76
C ILE A 68 1.36 7.64 -7.76
N GLN A 69 1.42 8.98 -7.80
CA GLN A 69 2.65 9.68 -7.53
C GLN A 69 2.99 9.35 -6.08
N GLY A 70 3.74 8.27 -5.91
CA GLY A 70 4.13 7.74 -4.62
C GLY A 70 4.97 8.78 -3.92
N LEU A 71 4.72 8.95 -2.63
CA LEU A 71 5.68 9.52 -1.69
C LEU A 71 7.03 8.83 -1.93
N ARG A 72 7.96 9.53 -2.58
CA ARG A 72 9.34 9.09 -2.68
C ARG A 72 10.10 9.67 -1.50
N TRP A 73 10.59 8.78 -0.65
CA TRP A 73 11.50 9.13 0.43
C TRP A 73 12.92 8.98 -0.11
N THR A 74 13.59 10.11 -0.35
CA THR A 74 15.01 10.14 -0.72
C THR A 74 15.84 10.36 0.53
N PRO A 75 16.86 9.52 0.82
CA PRO A 75 17.92 9.87 1.75
C PRO A 75 18.66 11.10 1.22
N LEU A 76 19.16 11.95 2.12
CA LEU A 76 20.11 13.01 1.78
C LEU A 76 21.28 12.40 0.98
N THR A 77 21.53 12.88 -0.23
CA THR A 77 22.78 12.57 -0.93
C THR A 77 23.87 13.39 -0.28
N ASN A 78 24.76 12.73 0.47
CA ASN A 78 26.04 13.29 0.84
C ASN A 78 26.72 13.80 -0.43
N SER A 79 27.13 15.06 -0.42
CA SER A 79 28.08 15.59 -1.39
C SER A 79 29.28 14.64 -1.45
N GLU A 80 29.74 14.38 -2.67
CA GLU A 80 30.96 13.65 -2.97
C GLU A 80 32.13 14.17 -2.13
N GLU A 81 32.67 13.33 -1.24
CA GLU A 81 34.11 13.22 -0.96
C GLU A 81 34.35 12.04 -0.01
N SER A 82 35.30 11.20 -0.40
CA SER A 82 35.71 9.96 0.22
C SER A 82 36.24 10.14 1.65
N LEU A 83 35.51 9.67 2.65
CA LEU A 83 36.05 9.35 3.98
C LEU A 83 35.29 8.12 4.54
N ASP A 84 35.96 7.28 5.32
CA ASP A 84 35.43 6.07 5.99
C ASP A 84 34.32 6.42 7.00
N PHE A 85 33.10 6.65 6.51
CA PHE A 85 31.97 7.13 7.32
C PHE A 85 31.20 6.02 8.07
N SER A 86 31.36 4.73 7.74
CA SER A 86 30.54 3.65 8.34
C SER A 86 30.78 3.48 9.84
N GLU A 87 32.04 3.47 10.29
CA GLU A 87 32.38 3.39 11.72
C GLU A 87 31.91 4.65 12.48
N SER A 88 32.00 5.82 11.85
CA SER A 88 31.55 7.08 12.46
C SER A 88 30.02 7.14 12.64
N LEU A 89 29.25 6.50 11.75
CA LEU A 89 27.80 6.49 11.79
C LEU A 89 27.26 5.51 12.84
N GLU A 90 27.86 4.31 12.96
CA GLU A 90 27.48 3.35 14.01
C GLU A 90 27.78 3.92 15.40
N GLN A 91 28.98 4.49 15.59
CA GLN A 91 29.38 5.15 16.84
C GLN A 91 28.46 6.34 17.18
N ALA A 92 28.14 7.19 16.20
CA ALA A 92 27.18 8.30 16.40
C ALA A 92 25.77 7.78 16.76
N SER A 93 25.39 6.61 16.26
CA SER A 93 24.09 6.00 16.54
C SER A 93 24.00 5.39 17.93
N THR A 94 25.07 4.72 18.39
CA THR A 94 25.19 4.22 19.77
C THR A 94 25.16 5.36 20.78
N GLU A 95 25.88 6.46 20.52
CA GLU A 95 25.86 7.63 21.41
C GLU A 95 24.46 8.26 21.53
N ARG A 96 23.69 8.29 20.43
CA ARG A 96 22.29 8.73 20.47
C ARG A 96 21.41 7.83 21.33
N VAL A 97 21.59 6.51 21.27
CA VAL A 97 20.85 5.57 22.13
C VAL A 97 21.27 5.73 23.59
N LEU A 98 22.56 5.88 23.87
CA LEU A 98 23.06 6.14 25.23
C LEU A 98 22.48 7.45 25.80
N ARG A 99 22.41 8.52 25.00
CA ARG A 99 21.76 9.78 25.40
C ARG A 99 20.27 9.60 25.66
N ALA A 100 19.55 8.92 24.77
CA ALA A 100 18.13 8.62 24.94
C ALA A 100 17.87 7.77 26.20
N GLY A 101 18.74 6.79 26.48
CA GLY A 101 18.71 5.98 27.69
C GLY A 101 18.91 6.80 28.97
N LYS A 102 19.85 7.75 28.96
CA LYS A 102 20.05 8.70 30.08
C LYS A 102 18.82 9.59 30.31
N GLN A 103 18.20 10.09 29.24
CA GLN A 103 16.98 10.92 29.32
C GLN A 103 15.79 10.12 29.87
N LEU A 104 15.62 8.86 29.43
CA LEU A 104 14.60 7.96 29.96
C LEU A 104 14.84 7.63 31.43
N HIS A 105 16.09 7.30 31.80
CA HIS A 105 16.48 7.00 33.18
C HIS A 105 16.15 8.16 34.13
N ARG A 106 16.50 9.40 33.75
CA ARG A 106 16.16 10.62 34.52
C ARG A 106 14.67 10.72 34.83
N HIS A 107 13.83 10.54 33.81
CA HIS A 107 12.39 10.69 33.97
C HIS A 107 11.75 9.55 34.75
N LEU A 108 12.26 8.33 34.58
CA LEU A 108 11.82 7.19 35.38
C LEU A 108 12.12 7.41 36.86
N LEU A 109 13.27 7.99 37.22
CA LEU A 109 13.57 8.37 38.62
C LEU A 109 12.63 9.45 39.14
N ALA A 110 12.33 10.47 38.33
CA ALA A 110 11.41 11.56 38.71
C ALA A 110 9.95 11.09 38.88
N THR A 111 9.51 10.15 38.05
CA THR A 111 8.10 9.71 37.99
C THR A 111 7.85 8.47 38.85
N CYS A 112 8.86 7.61 39.00
CA CYS A 112 8.79 6.33 39.71
C CYS A 112 9.97 6.19 40.69
N PRO A 113 10.00 6.96 41.80
CA PRO A 113 11.16 7.02 42.71
C PRO A 113 11.50 5.68 43.39
N ASN A 114 10.55 4.75 43.46
CA ASN A 114 10.76 3.41 44.05
C ASN A 114 11.20 2.34 43.03
N LEU A 115 11.34 2.69 41.75
CA LEU A 115 11.68 1.75 40.67
C LEU A 115 13.10 1.17 40.87
N ILE A 116 14.06 2.06 41.12
CA ILE A 116 15.47 1.70 41.30
C ILE A 116 15.76 1.67 42.80
N ARG A 117 16.07 0.47 43.31
CA ARG A 117 16.33 0.24 44.73
C ARG A 117 17.16 -1.02 44.94
N ASP A 118 17.69 -1.17 46.15
CA ASP A 118 18.35 -2.39 46.58
C ASP A 118 17.32 -3.53 46.75
N ARG A 119 17.56 -4.68 46.12
CA ARG A 119 16.67 -5.85 46.12
C ARG A 119 17.39 -7.07 46.68
N LYS A 120 16.75 -7.78 47.61
CA LYS A 120 17.23 -9.08 48.11
C LYS A 120 16.49 -10.21 47.40
N TYR A 121 17.22 -11.12 46.76
CA TYR A 121 16.65 -12.29 46.10
C TYR A 121 17.60 -13.50 46.24
N HIS A 122 17.07 -14.64 46.68
CA HIS A 122 17.86 -15.83 47.09
C HIS A 122 19.07 -15.49 47.97
N LEU A 123 18.85 -14.71 49.03
CA LEU A 123 19.88 -14.27 49.99
C LEU A 123 21.01 -13.40 49.40
N ARG A 124 20.96 -13.04 48.11
CA ARG A 124 21.87 -12.08 47.47
C ARG A 124 21.24 -10.69 47.41
N LEU A 125 22.03 -9.68 47.74
CA LEU A 125 21.65 -8.27 47.63
C LEU A 125 22.09 -7.73 46.27
N TYR A 126 21.13 -7.33 45.45
CA TYR A 126 21.36 -6.63 44.19
C TYR A 126 21.11 -5.15 44.41
N ARG A 127 22.16 -4.34 44.29
CA ARG A 127 22.09 -2.90 44.59
C ARG A 127 21.63 -2.09 43.40
N GLN A 128 20.86 -1.03 43.67
CA GLN A 128 20.41 -0.04 42.69
C GLN A 128 19.92 -0.67 41.38
N CYS A 129 18.86 -1.48 41.48
CA CYS A 129 18.31 -2.22 40.34
C CYS A 129 16.79 -2.15 40.28
N CYS A 130 16.24 -2.29 39.09
CA CYS A 130 14.82 -2.48 38.84
C CYS A 130 14.53 -3.92 38.37
N SER A 131 13.31 -4.41 38.59
CA SER A 131 12.88 -5.65 37.92
C SER A 131 12.46 -5.34 36.49
N GLY A 132 12.60 -6.32 35.58
CA GLY A 132 12.18 -6.16 34.19
C GLY A 132 10.71 -5.76 34.07
N ARG A 133 9.85 -6.37 34.90
CA ARG A 133 8.41 -6.05 34.94
C ARG A 133 8.11 -4.62 35.37
N GLU A 134 8.71 -4.17 36.47
CA GLU A 134 8.48 -2.81 36.97
C GLU A 134 9.05 -1.76 35.99
N LEU A 135 10.13 -2.06 35.28
CA LEU A 135 10.67 -1.18 34.25
C LEU A 135 9.71 -1.02 33.07
N VAL A 136 9.12 -2.14 32.60
CA VAL A 136 8.09 -2.11 31.54
C VAL A 136 6.86 -1.32 32.00
N ASP A 137 6.42 -1.52 33.25
CA ASP A 137 5.29 -0.79 33.82
C ASP A 137 5.58 0.71 33.91
N GLY A 138 6.80 1.08 34.33
CA GLY A 138 7.27 2.46 34.38
C GLY A 138 7.27 3.14 33.01
N ILE A 139 7.80 2.47 31.97
CA ILE A 139 7.81 3.00 30.60
C ILE A 139 6.38 3.20 30.07
N LEU A 140 5.48 2.25 30.34
CA LEU A 140 4.07 2.37 29.93
C LEU A 140 3.36 3.53 30.65
N ALA A 141 3.68 3.78 31.92
CA ALA A 141 3.12 4.87 32.70
C ALA A 141 3.49 6.27 32.16
N LEU A 142 4.60 6.40 31.43
CA LEU A 142 5.01 7.67 30.82
C LEU A 142 4.04 8.17 29.74
N GLY A 143 3.24 7.29 29.11
CA GLY A 143 2.21 7.69 28.15
C GLY A 143 2.73 8.29 26.83
N LEU A 144 4.01 8.14 26.51
CA LEU A 144 4.69 8.76 25.35
C LEU A 144 4.60 7.95 24.06
N GLY A 145 3.41 7.46 23.71
CA GLY A 145 3.19 6.70 22.47
C GLY A 145 3.71 5.25 22.49
N VAL A 146 3.99 4.72 23.68
CA VAL A 146 4.21 3.29 23.92
C VAL A 146 2.86 2.65 24.28
N HIS A 147 2.36 1.75 23.44
CA HIS A 147 0.98 1.25 23.55
C HIS A 147 0.86 -0.22 23.96
N SER A 148 1.99 -0.94 24.08
CA SER A 148 2.00 -2.35 24.44
C SER A 148 3.26 -2.72 25.24
N ARG A 149 3.16 -3.79 26.05
CA ARG A 149 4.31 -4.34 26.78
C ARG A 149 5.43 -4.78 25.83
N SER A 150 5.09 -5.38 24.70
CA SER A 150 6.05 -5.77 23.65
C SER A 150 6.85 -4.57 23.13
N GLN A 151 6.22 -3.41 22.91
CA GLN A 151 6.94 -2.20 22.49
C GLN A 151 7.91 -1.70 23.58
N ALA A 152 7.49 -1.73 24.85
CA ALA A 152 8.36 -1.40 25.98
C ALA A 152 9.52 -2.39 26.14
N VAL A 153 9.29 -3.69 25.92
CA VAL A 153 10.33 -4.72 25.89
C VAL A 153 11.33 -4.44 24.77
N GLY A 154 10.86 -4.03 23.58
CA GLY A 154 11.74 -3.60 22.49
C GLY A 154 12.61 -2.39 22.86
N ILE A 155 12.05 -1.38 23.52
CA ILE A 155 12.82 -0.23 24.05
C ILE A 155 13.89 -0.71 25.01
N CYS A 156 13.53 -1.56 25.99
CA CYS A 156 14.49 -2.09 26.96
C CYS A 156 15.57 -2.95 26.32
N GLN A 157 15.24 -3.72 25.27
CA GLN A 157 16.20 -4.51 24.52
C GLN A 157 17.21 -3.62 23.80
N VAL A 158 16.77 -2.54 23.15
CA VAL A 158 17.68 -1.55 22.52
C VAL A 158 18.66 -0.96 23.54
N LEU A 159 18.16 -0.61 24.73
CA LEU A 159 19.02 -0.10 25.80
C LEU A 159 20.00 -1.15 26.29
N LEU A 160 19.60 -2.42 26.34
CA LEU A 160 20.45 -3.54 26.76
C LEU A 160 21.56 -3.81 25.73
N ASP A 161 21.21 -3.84 24.44
CA ASP A 161 22.13 -4.11 23.33
C ASP A 161 23.22 -3.03 23.22
N GLU A 162 22.86 -1.76 23.42
CA GLU A 162 23.77 -0.61 23.33
C GLU A 162 24.44 -0.28 24.68
N GLY A 163 24.19 -1.06 25.74
CA GLY A 163 24.81 -0.89 27.05
C GLY A 163 24.30 0.30 27.87
N ALA A 164 23.19 0.94 27.48
CA ALA A 164 22.48 1.95 28.29
C ALA A 164 21.71 1.31 29.47
N LEU A 165 21.45 0.02 29.41
CA LEU A 165 20.88 -0.81 30.45
C LEU A 165 21.72 -2.10 30.55
N CYS A 166 21.91 -2.65 31.73
CA CYS A 166 22.64 -3.89 31.92
C CYS A 166 21.83 -4.88 32.74
N HIS A 167 21.73 -6.13 32.28
CA HIS A 167 21.22 -7.21 33.12
C HIS A 167 22.24 -7.54 34.21
N VAL A 168 21.79 -7.70 35.45
CA VAL A 168 22.68 -7.88 36.61
C VAL A 168 23.45 -9.22 36.56
N LYS A 169 22.96 -10.20 35.80
CA LYS A 169 23.67 -11.47 35.52
C LYS A 169 24.25 -11.55 34.11
N HIS A 170 24.34 -10.43 33.38
CA HIS A 170 24.82 -10.38 31.99
C HIS A 170 24.06 -11.29 31.02
N ASP A 171 22.73 -11.33 31.17
CA ASP A 171 21.87 -11.95 30.16
C ASP A 171 21.74 -10.97 28.98
N TRP A 172 21.69 -11.51 27.76
CA TRP A 172 21.70 -10.74 26.53
C TRP A 172 20.28 -10.36 26.06
N ALA A 173 19.25 -11.07 26.53
CA ALA A 173 17.86 -10.81 26.19
C ALA A 173 17.12 -10.19 27.39
N PHE A 174 16.44 -9.07 27.14
CA PHE A 174 15.55 -8.45 28.11
C PHE A 174 14.31 -9.32 28.32
N GLN A 175 13.92 -9.47 29.58
CA GLN A 175 12.81 -10.30 30.02
C GLN A 175 11.88 -9.48 30.91
N ASP A 176 10.61 -9.39 30.49
CA ASP A 176 9.51 -8.80 31.25
C ASP A 176 9.07 -9.74 32.40
N ARG A 177 9.91 -9.85 33.44
CA ARG A 177 9.69 -10.73 34.60
C ARG A 177 10.14 -10.07 35.90
N ASP A 178 9.48 -10.43 37.00
CA ASP A 178 9.77 -9.90 38.35
C ASP A 178 11.12 -10.36 38.91
N ALA A 179 11.57 -11.56 38.54
CA ALA A 179 12.79 -12.18 39.03
C ALA A 179 14.05 -11.87 38.20
N GLN A 180 13.94 -10.98 37.22
CA GLN A 180 15.07 -10.53 36.38
C GLN A 180 15.38 -9.07 36.69
N PHE A 181 16.64 -8.78 37.00
CA PHE A 181 17.05 -7.46 37.52
C PHE A 181 18.00 -6.76 36.56
N TYR A 182 17.78 -5.45 36.38
CA TYR A 182 18.53 -4.60 35.47
C TYR A 182 19.04 -3.34 36.17
N ARG A 183 20.12 -2.76 35.65
CA ARG A 183 20.77 -1.56 36.18
C ARG A 183 21.14 -0.60 35.05
N PHE A 184 20.91 0.69 35.26
CA PHE A 184 21.44 1.75 34.40
C PHE A 184 22.89 2.06 34.79
N PRO A 185 23.85 2.02 33.86
CA PRO A 185 25.24 2.33 34.15
C PRO A 185 25.49 3.84 34.22
N GLY A 186 26.43 4.25 35.09
CA GLY A 186 26.86 5.64 35.26
C GLY A 186 26.36 6.32 36.55
N PRO A 187 26.82 7.56 36.82
CA PRO A 187 26.39 8.34 37.98
C PRO A 187 24.90 8.74 37.86
N GLU A 188 24.25 8.95 39.01
CA GLU A 188 22.86 9.45 39.04
C GLU A 188 22.80 10.82 38.33
N PRO A 189 21.84 11.01 37.42
CA PRO A 189 21.79 12.22 36.61
C PRO A 189 21.35 13.46 37.43
N GLU A 190 22.01 14.59 37.20
CA GLU A 190 21.72 15.88 37.84
C GLU A 190 20.32 16.43 37.47
N ALA A 191 19.68 17.12 38.42
CA ALA A 191 18.36 17.72 38.24
C ALA A 191 18.45 19.02 37.41
N VAL A 192 17.85 19.04 36.22
CA VAL A 192 17.72 20.24 35.35
C VAL A 192 16.24 20.54 35.11
N GLY A 193 15.91 21.79 34.76
CA GLY A 193 14.56 22.37 34.74
C GLY A 193 13.48 21.57 33.98
N ALA A 194 12.26 21.55 34.55
CA ALA A 194 11.19 20.62 34.20
C ALA A 194 10.54 20.79 32.81
N HIS A 195 10.73 21.90 32.10
CA HIS A 195 9.93 22.23 30.91
C HIS A 195 10.63 21.92 29.56
N GLU A 196 11.96 21.87 29.51
CA GLU A 196 12.73 21.36 28.35
C GLU A 196 12.82 19.81 28.34
N MET A 197 12.46 19.22 29.47
CA MET A 197 12.63 17.80 29.80
C MET A 197 11.63 16.89 29.03
N GLU A 198 10.39 17.35 28.81
CA GLU A 198 9.33 16.54 28.21
C GLU A 198 9.46 16.37 26.68
N GLU A 199 9.93 17.40 25.96
CA GLU A 199 10.16 17.32 24.50
C GLU A 199 11.35 16.41 24.17
N GLU A 200 12.48 16.57 24.87
CA GLU A 200 13.64 15.69 24.72
C GLU A 200 13.32 14.22 25.02
N LEU A 201 12.49 13.95 26.04
CA LEU A 201 12.08 12.58 26.36
C LEU A 201 11.18 11.99 25.28
N ALA A 202 10.25 12.78 24.72
CA ALA A 202 9.38 12.32 23.65
C ALA A 202 10.20 11.87 22.42
N GLU A 203 11.23 12.65 22.06
CA GLU A 203 12.18 12.28 20.99
C GLU A 203 13.00 11.04 21.34
N ALA A 204 13.50 10.94 22.57
CA ALA A 204 14.24 9.77 23.06
C ALA A 204 13.41 8.49 22.99
N VAL A 205 12.17 8.52 23.49
CA VAL A 205 11.25 7.38 23.46
C VAL A 205 10.83 7.04 22.03
N ALA A 206 10.68 8.02 21.15
CA ALA A 206 10.41 7.80 19.74
C ALA A 206 11.57 7.06 19.05
N LEU A 207 12.83 7.51 19.27
CA LEU A 207 14.03 6.86 18.75
C LEU A 207 14.13 5.40 19.22
N LEU A 208 13.96 5.17 20.52
CA LEU A 208 14.02 3.82 21.11
C LEU A 208 12.88 2.94 20.59
N SER A 209 11.66 3.49 20.46
CA SER A 209 10.50 2.78 19.91
C SER A 209 10.71 2.40 18.44
N GLN A 210 11.40 3.24 17.66
CA GLN A 210 11.69 2.97 16.26
C GLN A 210 12.67 1.79 16.09
N ARG A 211 13.69 1.72 16.96
CA ARG A 211 14.69 0.63 16.99
C ARG A 211 14.20 -0.64 17.68
N GLY A 212 13.21 -0.54 18.56
CA GLY A 212 12.72 -1.63 19.39
C GLY A 212 12.39 -2.93 18.64
N PRO A 213 11.58 -2.92 17.56
CA PRO A 213 11.18 -4.16 16.93
C PRO A 213 12.34 -4.86 16.21
N ASP A 214 13.37 -4.12 15.80
CA ASP A 214 14.58 -4.70 15.24
C ASP A 214 15.41 -5.45 16.30
N ALA A 215 15.56 -4.83 17.47
CA ALA A 215 16.21 -5.48 18.60
C ALA A 215 15.48 -6.78 18.98
N LEU A 216 14.14 -6.76 19.00
CA LEU A 216 13.33 -7.96 19.26
C LEU A 216 13.47 -9.03 18.17
N LEU A 217 13.51 -8.64 16.90
CA LEU A 217 13.73 -9.56 15.79
C LEU A 217 15.10 -10.25 15.92
N THR A 218 16.13 -9.48 16.23
CA THR A 218 17.48 -10.02 16.45
C THR A 218 17.50 -11.00 17.62
N VAL A 219 16.74 -10.72 18.69
CA VAL A 219 16.56 -11.66 19.81
C VAL A 219 15.87 -12.94 19.36
N ALA A 220 14.76 -12.84 18.62
CA ALA A 220 14.01 -13.99 18.12
C ALA A 220 14.87 -14.88 17.21
N LEU A 221 15.68 -14.27 16.33
CA LEU A 221 16.58 -14.97 15.41
C LEU A 221 17.72 -15.69 16.14
N ARG A 222 18.26 -15.09 17.21
CA ARG A 222 19.32 -15.71 18.04
C ARG A 222 18.83 -16.89 18.88
N LYS A 223 17.51 -17.01 19.13
CA LYS A 223 16.96 -18.18 19.82
C LYS A 223 17.04 -19.43 18.94
N PRO A 224 17.31 -20.60 19.53
CA PRO A 224 17.17 -21.88 18.84
C PRO A 224 15.73 -22.07 18.31
N PRO A 225 15.56 -22.68 17.12
CA PRO A 225 14.26 -22.99 16.50
C PRO A 225 13.16 -23.47 17.48
N GLY A 226 13.46 -24.47 18.32
CA GLY A 226 12.48 -25.05 19.25
C GLY A 226 12.13 -24.22 20.48
N GLN A 227 12.73 -23.03 20.66
CA GLN A 227 12.48 -22.14 21.81
C GLN A 227 11.78 -20.84 21.43
N ARG A 228 11.43 -20.66 20.15
CA ARG A 228 10.70 -19.49 19.66
C ARG A 228 9.23 -19.59 20.03
N THR A 229 8.64 -18.47 20.46
CA THR A 229 7.20 -18.37 20.67
C THR A 229 6.46 -18.10 19.35
N ASP A 230 5.15 -18.33 19.30
CA ASP A 230 4.34 -18.02 18.12
C ASP A 230 4.45 -16.54 17.70
N GLU A 231 4.51 -15.62 18.67
CA GLU A 231 4.71 -14.18 18.40
C GLU A 231 6.08 -13.88 17.77
N GLU A 232 7.12 -14.62 18.16
CA GLU A 232 8.47 -14.48 17.60
C GLU A 232 8.56 -15.09 16.19
N LEU A 233 7.86 -16.20 15.96
CA LEU A 233 7.73 -16.80 14.63
C LEU A 233 6.99 -15.87 13.67
N ASP A 234 5.90 -15.24 14.13
CA ASP A 234 5.19 -14.23 13.35
C ASP A 234 6.09 -13.02 13.05
N LEU A 235 6.89 -12.55 14.01
CA LEU A 235 7.84 -11.45 13.79
C LEU A 235 8.89 -11.80 12.72
N ILE A 236 9.48 -12.99 12.78
CA ILE A 236 10.43 -13.46 11.77
C ILE A 236 9.72 -13.62 10.41
N PHE A 237 8.52 -14.19 10.39
CA PHE A 237 7.74 -14.36 9.16
C PHE A 237 7.43 -13.03 8.47
N GLU A 238 6.97 -12.03 9.22
CA GLU A 238 6.69 -10.69 8.68
C GLU A 238 7.94 -10.08 8.06
N GLU A 239 9.12 -10.31 8.63
CA GLU A 239 10.39 -9.85 8.06
C GLU A 239 10.79 -10.63 6.81
N LEU A 240 10.57 -11.94 6.77
CA LEU A 240 10.80 -12.75 5.58
C LEU A 240 9.94 -12.33 4.38
N LEU A 241 8.80 -11.67 4.60
CA LEU A 241 8.01 -11.09 3.50
C LEU A 241 8.78 -9.99 2.73
N HIS A 242 9.77 -9.37 3.38
CA HIS A 242 10.54 -8.24 2.84
C HIS A 242 11.94 -8.63 2.37
N ILE A 243 12.40 -9.87 2.61
CA ILE A 243 13.72 -10.33 2.18
C ILE A 243 13.66 -10.81 0.73
N LYS A 244 14.45 -10.17 -0.14
CA LYS A 244 14.54 -10.47 -1.58
C LYS A 244 14.85 -11.94 -1.87
N ALA A 245 15.81 -12.54 -1.16
CA ALA A 245 16.21 -13.94 -1.32
C ALA A 245 15.05 -14.94 -1.22
N VAL A 246 14.05 -14.66 -0.37
CA VAL A 246 12.90 -15.55 -0.15
C VAL A 246 11.60 -14.99 -0.74
N ALA A 247 11.63 -13.83 -1.41
CA ALA A 247 10.43 -13.16 -1.89
C ALA A 247 9.57 -14.05 -2.79
N HIS A 248 10.23 -14.85 -3.64
CA HIS A 248 9.63 -15.80 -4.59
C HIS A 248 9.03 -17.06 -3.93
N LEU A 249 9.30 -17.31 -2.65
CA LEU A 249 8.78 -18.48 -1.93
C LEU A 249 7.34 -18.23 -1.45
N SER A 250 6.56 -19.32 -1.38
CA SER A 250 5.18 -19.26 -0.85
C SER A 250 5.17 -18.83 0.62
N ASN A 251 4.03 -18.31 1.07
CA ASN A 251 3.87 -17.93 2.48
C ASN A 251 3.98 -19.15 3.42
N SER A 252 3.60 -20.34 2.98
CA SER A 252 3.79 -21.57 3.76
C SER A 252 5.26 -21.90 3.94
N VAL A 253 6.07 -21.83 2.88
CA VAL A 253 7.52 -22.02 2.96
C VAL A 253 8.14 -20.97 3.89
N LYS A 254 7.77 -19.69 3.76
CA LYS A 254 8.27 -18.62 4.63
C LYS A 254 7.95 -18.87 6.11
N ARG A 255 6.77 -19.41 6.44
CA ARG A 255 6.42 -19.79 7.83
C ARG A 255 7.28 -20.93 8.35
N GLU A 256 7.49 -21.96 7.53
CA GLU A 256 8.38 -23.07 7.91
C GLU A 256 9.83 -22.59 8.05
N LEU A 257 10.29 -21.69 7.19
CA LEU A 257 11.60 -21.04 7.30
C LEU A 257 11.72 -20.26 8.60
N ALA A 258 10.73 -19.45 8.99
CA ALA A 258 10.73 -18.72 10.26
C ALA A 258 10.94 -19.67 11.46
N ALA A 259 10.39 -20.88 11.38
CA ALA A 259 10.53 -21.90 12.42
C ALA A 259 11.92 -22.56 12.47
N VAL A 260 12.72 -22.54 11.39
CA VAL A 260 14.01 -23.28 11.33
C VAL A 260 15.25 -22.41 11.14
N LEU A 261 15.11 -21.18 10.65
CA LEU A 261 16.25 -20.31 10.33
C LEU A 261 17.18 -20.16 11.53
N LEU A 262 18.48 -20.30 11.31
CA LEU A 262 19.52 -20.11 12.31
C LEU A 262 20.21 -18.77 12.09
N PHE A 263 20.50 -18.03 13.15
CA PHE A 263 21.29 -16.81 13.07
C PHE A 263 22.77 -17.12 13.28
N GLU A 264 23.61 -16.76 12.31
CA GLU A 264 25.05 -17.05 12.33
C GLU A 264 25.87 -15.75 12.17
N PRO A 265 26.43 -15.22 13.28
CA PRO A 265 27.30 -14.05 13.25
C PRO A 265 28.78 -14.42 13.11
N HIS A 266 29.53 -13.61 12.37
CA HIS A 266 30.97 -13.72 12.20
C HIS A 266 31.63 -12.35 12.36
N SER A 267 32.64 -12.26 13.21
CA SER A 267 33.21 -10.96 13.61
C SER A 267 34.30 -10.43 12.68
N LYS A 268 35.03 -11.31 11.96
CA LYS A 268 36.25 -10.92 11.23
C LYS A 268 36.12 -11.06 9.72
N ALA A 269 36.52 -10.02 9.00
CA ALA A 269 36.77 -10.03 7.57
C ALA A 269 37.84 -11.08 7.22
N GLY A 270 37.75 -11.65 6.02
CA GLY A 270 38.65 -12.71 5.56
C GLY A 270 38.31 -14.11 6.09
N THR A 271 37.34 -14.25 7.01
CA THR A 271 36.85 -15.56 7.46
C THR A 271 36.27 -16.34 6.28
N VAL A 272 36.70 -17.59 6.09
CA VAL A 272 36.16 -18.49 5.06
C VAL A 272 34.95 -19.22 5.63
N LEU A 273 33.78 -19.02 5.01
CA LEU A 273 32.54 -19.66 5.47
C LEU A 273 32.43 -21.12 5.01
N PHE A 274 32.84 -21.38 3.77
CA PHE A 274 33.10 -22.72 3.23
C PHE A 274 33.99 -22.61 1.99
N SER A 275 34.66 -23.71 1.64
CA SER A 275 35.56 -23.81 0.49
C SER A 275 34.92 -24.51 -0.69
N GLN A 276 35.37 -24.18 -1.90
CA GLN A 276 35.08 -24.95 -3.10
C GLN A 276 35.51 -26.41 -2.90
N GLY A 277 34.65 -27.35 -3.29
CA GLY A 277 34.87 -28.79 -3.08
C GLY A 277 34.30 -29.35 -1.77
N ASP A 278 33.95 -28.48 -0.79
CA ASP A 278 33.32 -28.94 0.44
C ASP A 278 31.94 -29.55 0.18
N LYS A 279 31.45 -30.40 1.09
CA LYS A 279 30.07 -30.90 1.02
C LYS A 279 29.07 -29.77 1.26
N GLY A 280 28.03 -29.69 0.44
CA GLY A 280 26.93 -28.75 0.67
C GLY A 280 26.12 -29.10 1.92
N THR A 281 26.28 -28.34 3.01
CA THR A 281 25.61 -28.58 4.30
C THR A 281 24.50 -27.58 4.62
N SER A 282 24.60 -26.33 4.15
CA SER A 282 23.66 -25.26 4.48
C SER A 282 23.43 -24.27 3.34
N TRP A 283 22.31 -23.57 3.37
CA TRP A 283 21.98 -22.41 2.53
C TRP A 283 22.01 -21.16 3.40
N TYR A 284 22.48 -20.04 2.85
CA TYR A 284 22.72 -18.81 3.59
C TYR A 284 22.06 -17.61 2.91
N ILE A 285 21.50 -16.72 3.71
CA ILE A 285 21.03 -15.38 3.33
C ILE A 285 21.87 -14.36 4.08
N ILE A 286 22.37 -13.34 3.41
CA ILE A 286 23.17 -12.27 4.02
C ILE A 286 22.23 -11.30 4.74
N TRP A 287 22.29 -11.30 6.07
CA TRP A 287 21.49 -10.41 6.92
C TRP A 287 22.17 -9.06 7.13
N LYS A 288 23.48 -9.07 7.38
CA LYS A 288 24.33 -7.88 7.52
C LYS A 288 25.70 -8.14 6.88
N GLY A 289 26.25 -7.16 6.18
CA GLY A 289 27.59 -7.21 5.59
C GLY A 289 27.65 -7.78 4.16
N SER A 290 28.83 -8.26 3.77
CA SER A 290 29.12 -8.69 2.40
C SER A 290 30.18 -9.79 2.33
N VAL A 291 30.11 -10.58 1.25
CA VAL A 291 31.01 -11.72 1.02
C VAL A 291 31.53 -11.76 -0.41
N ASN A 292 32.74 -12.27 -0.57
CA ASN A 292 33.37 -12.53 -1.85
C ASN A 292 33.17 -14.00 -2.26
N VAL A 293 32.80 -14.21 -3.52
CA VAL A 293 32.68 -15.53 -4.15
C VAL A 293 33.93 -15.80 -4.97
N VAL A 294 34.72 -16.79 -4.56
CA VAL A 294 36.03 -17.10 -5.17
C VAL A 294 36.01 -18.51 -5.75
N THR A 295 36.57 -18.69 -6.94
CA THR A 295 36.69 -20.02 -7.58
C THR A 295 38.13 -20.31 -8.01
N HIS A 296 38.54 -21.57 -7.90
CA HIS A 296 39.83 -22.04 -8.39
C HIS A 296 39.94 -21.79 -9.90
N GLY A 297 41.01 -21.12 -10.33
CA GLY A 297 41.28 -20.80 -11.73
C GLY A 297 40.68 -19.49 -12.25
N LYS A 298 39.69 -18.89 -11.58
CA LYS A 298 39.14 -17.57 -11.95
C LYS A 298 39.35 -16.48 -10.90
N GLY A 299 39.71 -16.83 -9.67
CA GLY A 299 39.86 -15.87 -8.58
C GLY A 299 38.51 -15.34 -8.10
N LEU A 300 38.44 -14.04 -7.79
CA LEU A 300 37.20 -13.37 -7.37
C LEU A 300 36.21 -13.29 -8.53
N VAL A 301 35.06 -13.96 -8.40
CA VAL A 301 34.01 -14.01 -9.42
C VAL A 301 33.02 -12.86 -9.24
N THR A 302 32.54 -12.66 -8.00
CA THR A 302 31.58 -11.61 -7.66
C THR A 302 31.57 -11.36 -6.15
N THR A 303 30.91 -10.28 -5.74
CA THR A 303 30.67 -9.92 -4.33
C THR A 303 29.16 -9.85 -4.09
N LEU A 304 28.69 -10.52 -3.04
CA LEU A 304 27.30 -10.54 -2.61
C LEU A 304 27.11 -9.63 -1.40
N HIS A 305 25.95 -9.01 -1.28
CA HIS A 305 25.64 -8.01 -0.24
C HIS A 305 24.37 -8.38 0.52
N GLU A 306 24.04 -7.59 1.54
CA GLU A 306 22.80 -7.71 2.32
C GLU A 306 21.57 -7.96 1.44
N GLY A 307 20.79 -8.99 1.81
CA GLY A 307 19.60 -9.44 1.10
C GLY A 307 19.84 -10.44 -0.03
N ASP A 308 21.09 -10.67 -0.46
CA ASP A 308 21.45 -11.75 -1.37
C ASP A 308 21.59 -13.09 -0.63
N ASP A 309 21.51 -14.20 -1.36
CA ASP A 309 21.66 -15.55 -0.83
C ASP A 309 22.65 -16.41 -1.64
N PHE A 310 23.15 -17.48 -1.02
CA PHE A 310 24.10 -18.38 -1.67
C PHE A 310 24.13 -19.78 -1.03
N GLY A 311 24.68 -20.74 -1.78
CA GLY A 311 24.91 -22.10 -1.30
C GLY A 311 23.76 -23.09 -1.54
N GLN A 312 22.65 -22.67 -2.14
CA GLN A 312 21.50 -23.55 -2.43
C GLN A 312 21.82 -24.69 -3.43
N LEU A 313 22.66 -24.43 -4.45
CA LEU A 313 22.92 -25.37 -5.54
C LEU A 313 23.49 -26.72 -5.06
N ALA A 314 24.39 -26.67 -4.07
CA ALA A 314 25.01 -27.86 -3.51
C ALA A 314 24.04 -28.70 -2.65
N LEU A 315 22.98 -28.08 -2.12
CA LEU A 315 21.94 -28.80 -1.38
C LEU A 315 21.03 -29.56 -2.34
N VAL A 316 20.57 -28.89 -3.39
CA VAL A 316 19.62 -29.42 -4.39
C VAL A 316 20.24 -30.56 -5.18
N ASN A 317 21.47 -30.40 -5.66
CA ASN A 317 22.12 -31.37 -6.55
C ASN A 317 22.92 -32.46 -5.81
N ASP A 318 22.91 -32.45 -4.47
CA ASP A 318 23.81 -33.26 -3.62
C ASP A 318 25.27 -33.26 -4.09
N ALA A 319 25.74 -32.08 -4.53
CA ALA A 319 27.05 -31.89 -5.16
C ALA A 319 28.01 -31.10 -4.23
N PRO A 320 29.33 -31.18 -4.46
CA PRO A 320 30.30 -30.32 -3.78
C PRO A 320 30.08 -28.82 -4.06
N ARG A 321 30.56 -27.95 -3.16
CA ARG A 321 30.52 -26.50 -3.33
C ARG A 321 31.26 -26.08 -4.60
N ALA A 322 30.62 -25.26 -5.42
CA ALA A 322 31.20 -24.77 -6.67
C ALA A 322 32.17 -23.59 -6.48
N ALA A 323 32.14 -22.93 -5.31
CA ALA A 323 32.95 -21.76 -4.99
C ALA A 323 33.26 -21.69 -3.48
N THR A 324 34.32 -20.96 -3.14
CA THR A 324 34.69 -20.56 -1.78
C THR A 324 34.04 -19.24 -1.43
N ILE A 325 33.47 -19.12 -0.23
CA ILE A 325 32.85 -17.89 0.27
C ILE A 325 33.71 -17.30 1.37
N ILE A 326 34.10 -16.04 1.22
CA ILE A 326 35.01 -15.34 2.16
C ILE A 326 34.36 -14.03 2.58
N LEU A 327 34.32 -13.76 3.87
CA LEU A 327 33.80 -12.49 4.40
C LEU A 327 34.64 -11.32 3.90
N ARG A 328 33.96 -10.28 3.42
CA ARG A 328 34.60 -9.07 2.91
C ARG A 328 34.84 -8.03 4.00
N GLU A 329 33.97 -7.99 5.00
CA GLU A 329 34.00 -7.02 6.10
C GLU A 329 33.77 -7.67 7.47
N ASP A 330 34.07 -6.93 8.53
CA ASP A 330 33.86 -7.35 9.91
C ASP A 330 32.36 -7.39 10.26
N ASN A 331 32.00 -8.16 11.29
CA ASN A 331 30.65 -8.24 11.83
C ASN A 331 29.55 -8.62 10.81
N CYS A 332 29.82 -9.54 9.89
CA CYS A 332 28.82 -10.11 9.00
C CYS A 332 27.82 -10.99 9.77
N HIS A 333 26.55 -10.97 9.36
CA HIS A 333 25.49 -11.78 9.94
C HIS A 333 24.76 -12.53 8.83
N PHE A 334 24.48 -13.81 9.06
CA PHE A 334 23.80 -14.66 8.09
C PHE A 334 22.58 -15.33 8.72
N LEU A 335 21.54 -15.53 7.90
CA LEU A 335 20.48 -16.48 8.21
C LEU A 335 20.80 -17.79 7.49
N ARG A 336 20.88 -18.89 8.23
CA ARG A 336 21.28 -20.21 7.74
C ARG A 336 20.13 -21.21 7.83
N VAL A 337 19.97 -22.01 6.78
CA VAL A 337 19.09 -23.19 6.79
C VAL A 337 19.94 -24.43 6.53
N ASP A 338 19.89 -25.40 7.43
CA ASP A 338 20.66 -26.63 7.30
C ASP A 338 19.99 -27.61 6.33
N LYS A 339 20.78 -28.47 5.68
CA LYS A 339 20.31 -29.39 4.61
C LYS A 339 19.13 -30.26 5.04
N GLN A 340 19.12 -30.72 6.28
CA GLN A 340 18.02 -31.56 6.79
C GLN A 340 16.71 -30.79 6.83
N ASP A 341 16.73 -29.57 7.38
CA ASP A 341 15.56 -28.70 7.43
C ASP A 341 15.16 -28.22 6.03
N PHE A 342 16.12 -27.87 5.17
CA PHE A 342 15.87 -27.52 3.77
C PHE A 342 15.10 -28.65 3.06
N ASN A 343 15.61 -29.88 3.12
CA ASN A 343 14.97 -31.04 2.51
C ASN A 343 13.62 -31.37 3.17
N ARG A 344 13.50 -31.19 4.49
CA ARG A 344 12.24 -31.40 5.23
C ARG A 344 11.17 -30.42 4.77
N ILE A 345 11.50 -29.13 4.66
CA ILE A 345 10.58 -28.10 4.22
C ILE A 345 10.09 -28.40 2.80
N ILE A 346 10.99 -28.75 1.88
CA ILE A 346 10.59 -29.13 0.52
C ILE A 346 9.64 -30.34 0.54
N LYS A 347 9.96 -31.39 1.28
CA LYS A 347 9.11 -32.58 1.42
C LYS A 347 7.76 -32.28 2.08
N ASP A 348 7.74 -31.43 3.11
CA ASP A 348 6.53 -31.07 3.83
C ASP A 348 5.60 -30.22 2.95
N VAL A 349 6.18 -29.32 2.14
CA VAL A 349 5.43 -28.53 1.15
C VAL A 349 4.87 -29.44 0.06
N GLU A 350 5.65 -30.36 -0.49
CA GLU A 350 5.17 -31.39 -1.42
C GLU A 350 4.06 -32.25 -0.78
N ALA A 351 4.22 -32.69 0.47
CA ALA A 351 3.22 -33.51 1.16
C ALA A 351 1.93 -32.74 1.52
N LYS A 352 2.03 -31.41 1.68
CA LYS A 352 0.86 -30.53 1.90
C LYS A 352 0.21 -30.10 0.58
N THR A 353 0.88 -30.30 -0.55
CA THR A 353 0.42 -29.90 -1.88
C THR A 353 -0.23 -31.07 -2.60
N MET A 354 -1.43 -30.84 -3.14
CA MET A 354 -2.14 -31.77 -4.00
C MET A 354 -2.16 -31.19 -5.41
N ARG A 355 -1.64 -31.94 -6.39
CA ARG A 355 -1.68 -31.58 -7.80
C ARG A 355 -2.68 -32.49 -8.50
N LEU A 356 -3.67 -31.89 -9.13
CA LEU A 356 -4.64 -32.58 -9.98
C LEU A 356 -4.17 -32.47 -11.41
N GLU A 357 -4.09 -33.61 -12.10
CA GLU A 357 -3.63 -33.71 -13.48
C GLU A 357 -4.77 -34.20 -14.39
N GLU A 358 -4.89 -33.56 -15.56
CA GLU A 358 -5.75 -34.01 -16.64
C GLU A 358 -4.92 -34.13 -17.92
N HIS A 359 -5.02 -35.27 -18.61
CA HIS A 359 -4.26 -35.55 -19.83
C HIS A 359 -2.74 -35.34 -19.68
N GLY A 360 -2.18 -35.68 -18.50
CA GLY A 360 -0.75 -35.55 -18.20
C GLY A 360 -0.28 -34.11 -17.99
N LYS A 361 -1.19 -33.14 -17.79
CA LYS A 361 -0.88 -31.77 -17.42
C LYS A 361 -1.49 -31.44 -16.07
N VAL A 362 -0.73 -30.76 -15.21
CA VAL A 362 -1.26 -30.21 -13.96
C VAL A 362 -2.28 -29.12 -14.29
N VAL A 363 -3.50 -29.25 -13.78
CA VAL A 363 -4.60 -28.30 -14.03
C VAL A 363 -5.03 -27.54 -12.78
N LEU A 364 -4.72 -28.06 -11.59
CA LEU A 364 -5.09 -27.45 -10.32
C LEU A 364 -4.13 -27.88 -9.21
N VAL A 365 -3.69 -26.92 -8.42
CA VAL A 365 -2.77 -27.09 -7.29
C VAL A 365 -3.45 -26.57 -6.03
N LEU A 366 -3.58 -27.46 -5.05
CA LEU A 366 -4.22 -27.19 -3.78
C LEU A 366 -3.20 -27.36 -2.65
N GLU A 367 -3.29 -26.54 -1.62
CA GLU A 367 -2.46 -26.66 -0.42
C GLU A 367 -3.32 -26.89 0.81
N ARG A 368 -2.92 -27.85 1.65
CA ARG A 368 -3.61 -28.19 2.89
C ARG A 368 -3.34 -27.12 3.96
N ALA A 369 -4.39 -26.54 4.54
CA ALA A 369 -4.25 -25.62 5.65
C ALA A 369 -3.61 -26.31 6.87
N SER A 370 -2.52 -25.75 7.40
CA SER A 370 -1.86 -26.22 8.61
C SER A 370 -2.73 -25.91 9.84
N GLN A 371 -3.16 -26.95 10.57
CA GLN A 371 -3.81 -26.78 11.86
C GLN A 371 -2.78 -26.23 12.85
N GLY A 372 -3.00 -25.02 13.37
CA GLY A 372 -2.32 -24.57 14.58
C GLY A 372 -2.66 -25.54 15.72
N ALA A 373 -1.68 -25.90 16.55
CA ALA A 373 -1.76 -26.94 17.58
C ALA A 373 -2.74 -26.64 18.75
N GLY A 374 -3.70 -25.71 18.59
CA GLY A 374 -4.50 -25.15 19.68
C GLY A 374 -5.99 -25.50 19.73
N SER A 375 -6.54 -26.37 18.88
CA SER A 375 -7.97 -26.71 18.93
C SER A 375 -8.21 -28.11 19.49
N SER A 376 -8.61 -28.19 20.75
CA SER A 376 -8.98 -29.43 21.47
C SER A 376 -10.34 -30.01 21.07
N ARG A 377 -10.73 -29.91 19.79
CA ARG A 377 -12.03 -30.40 19.31
C ARG A 377 -11.82 -31.56 18.33
N PRO A 378 -12.55 -32.68 18.46
CA PRO A 378 -12.40 -33.81 17.55
C PRO A 378 -12.69 -33.38 16.10
N PRO A 379 -11.96 -33.91 15.12
CA PRO A 379 -12.17 -33.56 13.72
C PRO A 379 -13.53 -34.05 13.25
N THR A 380 -14.42 -33.14 12.85
CA THR A 380 -15.61 -33.47 12.07
C THR A 380 -15.17 -33.83 10.64
N PRO A 381 -15.55 -34.99 10.08
CA PRO A 381 -15.21 -35.35 8.70
C PRO A 381 -15.99 -34.44 7.73
N GLY A 382 -15.31 -33.87 6.72
CA GLY A 382 -15.98 -33.36 5.52
C GLY A 382 -15.97 -31.85 5.24
N ARG A 383 -15.27 -30.99 6.02
CA ARG A 383 -15.22 -29.53 5.73
C ARG A 383 -13.81 -29.09 5.31
N ASN A 384 -13.72 -28.51 4.10
CA ASN A 384 -12.52 -28.14 3.33
C ASN A 384 -11.22 -27.92 4.11
N ARG A 385 -10.26 -28.84 3.93
CA ARG A 385 -8.88 -28.75 4.45
C ARG A 385 -7.88 -28.15 3.44
N TYR A 386 -8.31 -27.81 2.23
CA TYR A 386 -7.44 -27.39 1.14
C TYR A 386 -7.82 -26.01 0.60
N THR A 387 -6.80 -25.23 0.22
CA THR A 387 -6.95 -23.91 -0.40
C THR A 387 -6.35 -23.92 -1.80
N VAL A 388 -6.96 -23.19 -2.73
CA VAL A 388 -6.46 -23.10 -4.11
C VAL A 388 -5.20 -22.24 -4.14
N MET A 389 -4.11 -22.77 -4.70
CA MET A 389 -2.85 -22.05 -4.90
C MET A 389 -2.72 -21.60 -6.35
N SER A 390 -2.88 -22.52 -7.28
CA SER A 390 -2.92 -22.21 -8.71
C SER A 390 -3.81 -23.17 -9.48
N GLY A 391 -4.31 -22.77 -10.66
CA GLY A 391 -5.09 -23.65 -11.51
C GLY A 391 -5.51 -23.02 -12.83
N THR A 392 -6.11 -23.80 -13.73
CA THR A 392 -6.76 -23.27 -14.92
C THR A 392 -8.06 -22.54 -14.53
N PRO A 393 -8.49 -21.51 -15.29
CA PRO A 393 -9.72 -20.78 -15.00
C PRO A 393 -10.95 -21.69 -14.81
N GLU A 394 -11.08 -22.70 -15.66
CA GLU A 394 -12.18 -23.66 -15.65
C GLU A 394 -12.17 -24.53 -14.40
N LYS A 395 -11.00 -25.03 -13.98
CA LYS A 395 -10.89 -25.88 -12.80
C LYS A 395 -11.08 -25.14 -11.50
N ILE A 396 -10.64 -23.88 -11.43
CA ILE A 396 -10.93 -23.01 -10.29
C ILE A 396 -12.44 -22.80 -10.16
N LEU A 397 -13.15 -22.54 -11.27
CA LEU A 397 -14.61 -22.39 -11.29
C LEU A 397 -15.34 -23.69 -10.91
N GLU A 398 -14.90 -24.82 -11.43
CA GLU A 398 -15.47 -26.14 -11.13
C GLU A 398 -15.38 -26.44 -9.63
N LEU A 399 -14.20 -26.29 -9.04
CA LEU A 399 -13.98 -26.49 -7.60
C LEU A 399 -14.79 -25.51 -6.75
N LEU A 400 -14.91 -24.25 -7.19
CA LEU A 400 -15.75 -23.27 -6.50
C LEU A 400 -17.21 -23.72 -6.44
N LEU A 401 -17.77 -24.17 -7.58
CA LEU A 401 -19.14 -24.66 -7.62
C LEU A 401 -19.32 -25.91 -6.77
N GLU A 402 -18.35 -26.84 -6.77
CA GLU A 402 -18.39 -28.02 -5.91
C GLU A 402 -18.33 -27.69 -4.42
N ALA A 403 -17.55 -26.68 -4.04
CA ALA A 403 -17.45 -26.23 -2.65
C ALA A 403 -18.74 -25.56 -2.14
N MET A 404 -19.59 -25.01 -3.03
CA MET A 404 -20.85 -24.36 -2.69
C MET A 404 -21.93 -25.38 -2.29
N GLY A 405 -21.88 -25.86 -1.05
CA GLY A 405 -22.90 -26.77 -0.49
C GLY A 405 -24.24 -26.07 -0.17
N PRO A 406 -25.37 -26.81 -0.15
CA PRO A 406 -26.70 -26.27 0.12
C PRO A 406 -26.85 -25.67 1.54
N ASP A 407 -26.06 -26.12 2.52
CA ASP A 407 -26.14 -25.68 3.93
C ASP A 407 -25.08 -24.62 4.33
N SER A 408 -24.48 -23.94 3.35
CA SER A 408 -23.37 -23.01 3.61
C SER A 408 -23.87 -21.75 4.34
N THR A 409 -23.54 -21.61 5.63
CA THR A 409 -23.86 -20.43 6.45
C THR A 409 -23.04 -19.20 6.03
N ALA A 410 -23.48 -17.99 6.42
CA ALA A 410 -22.81 -16.73 6.08
C ALA A 410 -21.34 -16.59 6.56
N HIS A 411 -20.88 -17.49 7.45
CA HIS A 411 -19.49 -17.56 7.94
C HIS A 411 -18.69 -18.72 7.31
N ASP A 412 -19.18 -19.31 6.21
CA ASP A 412 -18.50 -20.41 5.54
C ASP A 412 -17.27 -19.89 4.74
N PRO A 413 -16.08 -20.52 4.83
CA PRO A 413 -14.91 -20.18 4.01
C PRO A 413 -15.20 -20.14 2.50
N THR A 414 -16.21 -20.86 2.04
CA THR A 414 -16.68 -20.85 0.65
C THR A 414 -17.19 -19.48 0.20
N GLU A 415 -17.79 -18.68 1.09
CA GLU A 415 -18.20 -17.30 0.78
C GLU A 415 -16.98 -16.39 0.51
N THR A 416 -15.88 -16.63 1.21
CA THR A 416 -14.62 -15.90 0.96
C THR A 416 -14.01 -16.31 -0.37
N PHE A 417 -14.01 -17.62 -0.70
CA PHE A 417 -13.52 -18.12 -1.99
C PHE A 417 -14.36 -17.60 -3.17
N LEU A 418 -15.69 -17.59 -3.03
CA LEU A 418 -16.61 -17.00 -4.00
C LEU A 418 -16.32 -15.51 -4.19
N SER A 419 -16.15 -14.76 -3.10
CA SER A 419 -15.79 -13.34 -3.17
C SER A 419 -14.42 -13.11 -3.85
N ASP A 420 -13.41 -13.92 -3.51
CA ASP A 420 -12.08 -13.86 -4.14
C ASP A 420 -12.18 -14.05 -5.66
N PHE A 421 -12.91 -15.08 -6.08
CA PHE A 421 -13.14 -15.38 -7.49
C PHE A 421 -13.89 -14.23 -8.18
N LEU A 422 -15.02 -13.77 -7.65
CA LEU A 422 -15.84 -12.75 -8.31
C LEU A 422 -15.15 -11.39 -8.43
N LEU A 423 -14.34 -11.00 -7.44
CA LEU A 423 -13.57 -9.75 -7.48
C LEU A 423 -12.44 -9.80 -8.51
N THR A 424 -11.90 -10.98 -8.81
CA THR A 424 -10.67 -11.12 -9.62
C THR A 424 -10.85 -11.88 -10.93
N HIS A 425 -12.04 -12.43 -11.22
CA HIS A 425 -12.25 -13.26 -12.41
C HIS A 425 -11.86 -12.53 -13.69
N ARG A 426 -12.12 -11.22 -13.81
CA ARG A 426 -11.77 -10.46 -15.03
C ARG A 426 -10.27 -10.43 -15.35
N VAL A 427 -9.41 -10.73 -14.38
CA VAL A 427 -7.95 -10.80 -14.56
C VAL A 427 -7.54 -12.06 -15.33
N PHE A 428 -8.28 -13.16 -15.20
CA PHE A 428 -7.88 -14.48 -15.72
C PHE A 428 -8.97 -15.24 -16.49
N MET A 429 -10.22 -14.80 -16.38
CA MET A 429 -11.42 -15.38 -16.96
C MET A 429 -12.40 -14.25 -17.34
N PRO A 430 -12.26 -13.66 -18.55
CA PRO A 430 -13.14 -12.60 -19.03
C PRO A 430 -14.61 -13.01 -19.01
N SER A 431 -15.53 -12.03 -18.98
CA SER A 431 -16.99 -12.29 -18.92
C SER A 431 -17.46 -13.30 -19.97
N ALA A 432 -16.91 -13.23 -21.19
CA ALA A 432 -17.26 -14.16 -22.26
C ALA A 432 -16.89 -15.62 -21.94
N GLN A 433 -15.71 -15.85 -21.39
CA GLN A 433 -15.26 -17.19 -20.99
C GLN A 433 -16.05 -17.69 -19.77
N LEU A 434 -16.29 -16.83 -18.79
CA LEU A 434 -17.10 -17.17 -17.61
C LEU A 434 -18.54 -17.56 -17.99
N CYS A 435 -19.21 -16.73 -18.80
CA CYS A 435 -20.57 -16.99 -19.25
C CYS A 435 -20.67 -18.28 -20.06
N ALA A 436 -19.71 -18.54 -20.96
CA ALA A 436 -19.66 -19.77 -21.74
C ALA A 436 -19.46 -21.00 -20.85
N ALA A 437 -18.54 -20.94 -19.87
CA ALA A 437 -18.28 -22.03 -18.94
C ALA A 437 -19.48 -22.33 -18.05
N LEU A 438 -20.17 -21.30 -17.53
CA LEU A 438 -21.38 -21.46 -16.72
C LEU A 438 -22.52 -22.10 -17.51
N LEU A 439 -22.70 -21.72 -18.79
CA LEU A 439 -23.69 -22.37 -19.66
C LEU A 439 -23.33 -23.82 -19.96
N HIS A 440 -22.05 -24.12 -20.22
CA HIS A 440 -21.59 -25.48 -20.48
C HIS A 440 -21.79 -26.40 -19.26
N GLN A 441 -21.56 -25.88 -18.05
CA GLN A 441 -21.78 -26.62 -16.80
C GLN A 441 -23.25 -26.67 -16.36
N TYR A 442 -24.15 -25.91 -16.99
CA TYR A 442 -25.58 -25.91 -16.70
C TYR A 442 -26.24 -27.17 -17.29
N PRO A 443 -26.62 -28.18 -16.49
CA PRO A 443 -27.06 -29.46 -17.05
C PRO A 443 -28.42 -29.31 -17.74
N PHE A 444 -28.54 -29.75 -18.99
CA PHE A 444 -29.84 -29.92 -19.67
C PHE A 444 -30.50 -31.21 -19.19
N SER A 445 -31.79 -31.17 -18.84
CA SER A 445 -32.53 -32.37 -18.44
C SER A 445 -33.14 -33.03 -19.67
N PRO A 446 -32.68 -34.21 -20.12
CA PRO A 446 -33.54 -35.08 -20.92
C PRO A 446 -34.69 -35.57 -20.03
N ARG A 447 -35.90 -35.64 -20.58
CA ARG A 447 -37.06 -36.18 -19.89
C ARG A 447 -36.87 -37.68 -19.67
N GLY A 448 -36.73 -38.09 -18.41
CA GLY A 448 -36.70 -39.49 -17.97
C GLY A 448 -35.34 -39.95 -17.41
N ILE A 449 -35.40 -40.57 -16.22
CA ILE A 449 -34.40 -41.41 -15.49
C ILE A 449 -33.86 -40.83 -14.15
N GLU A 450 -33.97 -41.68 -13.12
CA GLU A 450 -33.37 -41.76 -11.77
C GLU A 450 -33.41 -40.52 -10.82
N GLN A 451 -33.95 -40.73 -9.61
CA GLN A 451 -34.12 -39.73 -8.56
C GLN A 451 -32.78 -39.08 -8.13
N GLU A 452 -31.67 -39.84 -8.10
CA GLU A 452 -30.35 -39.32 -7.70
C GLU A 452 -29.74 -38.35 -8.72
N ARG A 453 -29.88 -38.64 -10.02
CA ARG A 453 -29.46 -37.72 -11.10
C ARG A 453 -30.27 -36.43 -11.08
N SER A 454 -31.56 -36.52 -10.74
CA SER A 454 -32.43 -35.35 -10.60
C SER A 454 -31.99 -34.42 -9.45
N THR A 455 -31.52 -34.98 -8.33
CA THR A 455 -30.99 -34.22 -7.19
C THR A 455 -29.65 -33.55 -7.51
N TYR A 456 -28.72 -34.28 -8.13
CA TYR A 456 -27.44 -33.72 -8.58
C TYR A 456 -27.63 -32.55 -9.55
N VAL A 457 -28.48 -32.71 -10.57
CA VAL A 457 -28.78 -31.65 -11.54
C VAL A 457 -29.40 -30.43 -10.85
N CYS A 458 -30.34 -30.64 -9.93
CA CYS A 458 -30.94 -29.57 -9.15
C CYS A 458 -29.89 -28.79 -8.34
N ASN A 459 -29.01 -29.50 -7.62
CA ASN A 459 -27.95 -28.90 -6.80
C ASN A 459 -26.97 -28.09 -7.65
N LYS A 460 -26.50 -28.64 -8.78
CA LYS A 460 -25.58 -27.93 -9.68
C LYS A 460 -26.21 -26.66 -10.25
N ARG A 461 -27.50 -26.69 -10.61
CA ARG A 461 -28.23 -25.50 -11.05
C ARG A 461 -28.36 -24.46 -9.94
N GLN A 462 -28.66 -24.86 -8.70
CA GLN A 462 -28.71 -23.96 -7.55
C GLN A 462 -27.35 -23.28 -7.27
N GLN A 463 -26.24 -24.03 -7.37
CA GLN A 463 -24.88 -23.50 -7.21
C GLN A 463 -24.58 -22.41 -8.25
N ILE A 464 -24.87 -22.69 -9.52
CA ILE A 464 -24.69 -21.72 -10.62
C ILE A 464 -25.54 -20.47 -10.36
N LEU A 465 -26.81 -20.63 -9.98
CA LEU A 465 -27.70 -19.50 -9.70
C LEU A 465 -27.24 -18.67 -8.50
N ARG A 466 -26.69 -19.29 -7.46
CA ARG A 466 -26.09 -18.58 -6.32
C ARG A 466 -24.84 -17.81 -6.73
N LEU A 467 -23.98 -18.38 -7.57
CA LEU A 467 -22.80 -17.68 -8.09
C LEU A 467 -23.22 -16.48 -8.93
N VAL A 468 -24.14 -16.68 -9.89
CA VAL A 468 -24.64 -15.61 -10.77
C VAL A 468 -25.35 -14.52 -9.96
N SER A 469 -26.10 -14.89 -8.92
CA SER A 469 -26.69 -13.95 -7.96
C SER A 469 -25.65 -13.03 -7.34
N GLN A 470 -24.58 -13.60 -6.77
CA GLN A 470 -23.53 -12.82 -6.13
C GLN A 470 -22.75 -12.00 -7.14
N TRP A 471 -22.57 -12.51 -8.35
CA TRP A 471 -21.96 -11.77 -9.46
C TRP A 471 -22.78 -10.54 -9.86
N VAL A 472 -24.10 -10.69 -10.02
CA VAL A 472 -25.03 -9.58 -10.31
C VAL A 472 -25.09 -8.59 -9.15
N ALA A 473 -25.12 -9.07 -7.90
CA ALA A 473 -25.10 -8.20 -6.73
C ALA A 473 -23.79 -7.41 -6.60
N LEU A 474 -22.65 -8.01 -6.98
CA LEU A 474 -21.35 -7.35 -6.93
C LEU A 474 -21.20 -6.28 -8.02
N TYR A 475 -21.51 -6.60 -9.28
CA TYR A 475 -21.25 -5.70 -10.41
C TYR A 475 -22.43 -4.76 -10.73
N GLY A 476 -23.67 -5.12 -10.37
CA GLY A 476 -24.85 -4.27 -10.51
C GLY A 476 -25.03 -3.69 -11.92
N SER A 477 -25.05 -2.36 -12.00
CA SER A 477 -25.22 -1.62 -13.26
C SER A 477 -24.08 -1.85 -14.26
N MET A 478 -22.86 -2.22 -13.81
CA MET A 478 -21.72 -2.49 -14.69
C MET A 478 -21.94 -3.69 -15.63
N LEU A 479 -22.85 -4.61 -15.29
CA LEU A 479 -23.19 -5.72 -16.19
C LEU A 479 -24.09 -5.28 -17.34
N HIS A 480 -24.84 -4.18 -17.21
CA HIS A 480 -25.75 -3.70 -18.26
C HIS A 480 -24.99 -3.17 -19.47
N THR A 481 -23.77 -2.67 -19.27
CA THR A 481 -22.88 -2.21 -20.35
C THR A 481 -22.17 -3.37 -21.06
N ASP A 482 -22.17 -4.58 -20.48
CA ASP A 482 -21.52 -5.77 -21.06
C ASP A 482 -22.55 -6.58 -21.87
N LEU A 483 -22.44 -6.53 -23.20
CA LEU A 483 -23.35 -7.23 -24.12
C LEU A 483 -23.32 -8.76 -23.94
N VAL A 484 -22.18 -9.32 -23.52
CA VAL A 484 -22.05 -10.76 -23.33
C VAL A 484 -22.72 -11.18 -22.03
N ALA A 485 -22.52 -10.41 -20.96
CA ALA A 485 -23.18 -10.62 -19.67
C ALA A 485 -24.71 -10.51 -19.80
N THR A 486 -25.22 -9.47 -20.46
CA THR A 486 -26.66 -9.27 -20.66
C THR A 486 -27.30 -10.40 -21.48
N SER A 487 -26.68 -10.83 -22.58
CA SER A 487 -27.15 -11.96 -23.38
C SER A 487 -27.16 -13.28 -22.59
N PHE A 488 -26.14 -13.52 -21.77
CA PHE A 488 -26.08 -14.67 -20.87
C PHE A 488 -27.20 -14.66 -19.83
N LEU A 489 -27.42 -13.54 -19.15
CA LEU A 489 -28.45 -13.41 -18.13
C LEU A 489 -29.87 -13.62 -18.71
N GLN A 490 -30.13 -13.13 -19.93
CA GLN A 490 -31.37 -13.39 -20.65
C GLN A 490 -31.56 -14.89 -20.92
N LYS A 491 -30.55 -15.55 -21.51
CA LYS A 491 -30.61 -17.00 -21.80
C LYS A 491 -30.80 -17.83 -20.53
N LEU A 492 -30.10 -17.49 -19.44
CA LEU A 492 -30.23 -18.18 -18.16
C LEU A 492 -31.63 -17.98 -17.57
N SER A 493 -32.17 -16.77 -17.65
CA SER A 493 -33.54 -16.46 -17.22
C SER A 493 -34.57 -17.33 -17.95
N ASP A 494 -34.45 -17.47 -19.27
CA ASP A 494 -35.34 -18.33 -20.07
C ASP A 494 -35.25 -19.80 -19.66
N LEU A 495 -34.05 -20.28 -19.35
CA LEU A 495 -33.83 -21.67 -18.89
C LEU A 495 -34.42 -21.92 -17.51
N VAL A 496 -34.30 -20.96 -16.58
CA VAL A 496 -34.86 -21.06 -15.22
C VAL A 496 -36.39 -20.99 -15.25
N SER A 497 -36.95 -20.12 -16.09
CA SER A 497 -38.40 -19.91 -16.21
C SER A 497 -39.13 -21.15 -16.74
N ARG A 498 -38.42 -22.02 -17.48
CA ARG A 498 -38.92 -23.31 -17.96
C ARG A 498 -38.91 -24.41 -16.89
N ASP A 499 -38.28 -24.17 -15.72
CA ASP A 499 -38.20 -25.13 -14.61
C ASP A 499 -39.02 -24.64 -13.40
N ALA A 500 -40.20 -25.24 -13.22
CA ALA A 500 -41.13 -24.88 -12.14
C ALA A 500 -40.56 -25.15 -10.73
N ARG A 501 -39.67 -26.15 -10.57
CA ARG A 501 -39.10 -26.50 -9.25
C ARG A 501 -38.10 -25.44 -8.79
N LEU A 502 -37.22 -25.02 -9.69
CA LEU A 502 -36.24 -23.95 -9.41
C LEU A 502 -36.93 -22.60 -9.22
N SER A 503 -37.94 -22.30 -10.04
CA SER A 503 -38.73 -21.06 -9.93
C SER A 503 -39.41 -20.93 -8.56
N ASN A 504 -39.91 -22.03 -7.99
CA ASN A 504 -40.51 -22.04 -6.66
C ASN A 504 -39.46 -21.95 -5.54
N LEU A 505 -38.33 -22.67 -5.67
CA LEU A 505 -37.24 -22.63 -4.68
C LEU A 505 -36.59 -21.24 -4.57
N LEU A 506 -36.39 -20.56 -5.70
CA LEU A 506 -35.91 -19.17 -5.73
C LEU A 506 -36.89 -18.21 -5.03
N ARG A 507 -38.19 -18.46 -5.14
CA ARG A 507 -39.23 -17.66 -4.47
C ARG A 507 -39.21 -17.82 -2.96
N GLU A 508 -38.91 -19.03 -2.47
CA GLU A 508 -38.91 -19.39 -1.04
C GLU A 508 -37.59 -19.13 -0.29
N GLN A 509 -36.41 -19.28 -0.93
CA GLN A 509 -35.11 -19.09 -0.24
C GLN A 509 -34.62 -17.64 -0.20
N TRP A 510 -35.16 -16.77 -1.07
CA TRP A 510 -34.76 -15.37 -1.18
C TRP A 510 -35.59 -14.30 -0.43
N PRO A 511 -36.60 -14.61 0.41
CA PRO A 511 -37.31 -13.62 1.22
C PRO A 511 -36.47 -12.84 2.23
N GLU A 512 -35.51 -13.50 2.89
CA GLU A 512 -34.84 -12.90 4.06
C GLU A 512 -33.79 -11.86 3.68
N ARG A 513 -33.21 -11.94 2.47
CA ARG A 513 -32.30 -10.91 1.93
C ARG A 513 -33.04 -9.67 1.39
N ARG A 514 -34.38 -9.71 1.23
CA ARG A 514 -35.21 -8.56 0.80
C ARG A 514 -35.19 -7.37 1.77
N ARG A 515 -34.79 -7.56 3.03
CA ARG A 515 -34.76 -6.47 4.04
C ARG A 515 -33.51 -5.59 4.00
N HIS A 516 -32.38 -6.09 3.45
CA HIS A 516 -31.16 -5.30 3.26
C HIS A 516 -30.96 -4.85 1.80
N TYR A 517 -31.65 -5.51 0.87
CA TYR A 517 -31.60 -5.24 -0.57
C TYR A 517 -33.01 -4.96 -1.09
N ARG A 518 -33.52 -3.75 -0.81
CA ARG A 518 -34.91 -3.33 -1.07
C ARG A 518 -35.28 -3.12 -2.56
N ALA A 519 -34.53 -3.68 -3.51
CA ALA A 519 -34.77 -3.45 -4.95
C ALA A 519 -34.80 -4.73 -5.82
N TYR A 520 -34.82 -5.94 -5.25
CA TYR A 520 -34.63 -7.16 -6.05
C TYR A 520 -35.64 -8.26 -5.69
N ALA A 521 -36.84 -8.18 -6.28
CA ALA A 521 -37.82 -9.27 -6.37
C ALA A 521 -38.63 -9.05 -7.67
N LEU A 522 -38.36 -9.79 -8.74
CA LEU A 522 -38.94 -11.09 -9.12
C LEU A 522 -40.46 -11.07 -9.37
N GLU A 523 -40.88 -10.28 -10.35
CA GLU A 523 -42.06 -10.58 -11.16
C GLU A 523 -41.66 -10.54 -12.65
N SER A 524 -41.94 -11.64 -13.35
CA SER A 524 -42.04 -11.79 -14.81
C SER A 524 -41.02 -11.04 -15.70
N SER A 525 -40.19 -11.82 -16.40
CA SER A 525 -39.56 -11.48 -17.69
C SER A 525 -38.38 -10.50 -17.74
N THR A 526 -37.89 -9.93 -16.63
CA THR A 526 -36.82 -8.93 -16.75
C THR A 526 -35.87 -8.88 -15.55
N TRP A 527 -34.75 -9.62 -15.60
CA TRP A 527 -33.55 -9.33 -14.78
C TRP A 527 -32.94 -7.94 -15.11
N LEU A 528 -33.44 -7.27 -16.16
CA LEU A 528 -32.85 -6.10 -16.82
C LEU A 528 -33.75 -4.85 -16.81
N GLN A 529 -34.96 -4.87 -16.23
CA GLN A 529 -35.71 -3.63 -15.99
C GLN A 529 -35.47 -3.17 -14.56
N ILE A 530 -34.35 -2.48 -14.37
CA ILE A 530 -34.05 -1.73 -13.16
C ILE A 530 -34.32 -0.25 -13.50
N GLN A 531 -35.41 0.32 -12.99
CA GLN A 531 -35.42 1.76 -12.72
C GLN A 531 -34.66 1.94 -11.41
N ASP A 532 -33.45 2.51 -11.50
CA ASP A 532 -32.74 3.06 -10.34
C ASP A 532 -33.70 4.11 -9.73
N GLU A 533 -34.40 3.78 -8.64
CA GLU A 533 -34.81 4.80 -7.69
C GLU A 533 -33.51 5.18 -6.95
N PRO A 534 -32.94 6.36 -7.22
CA PRO A 534 -31.63 6.70 -6.70
C PRO A 534 -31.71 6.74 -5.18
N LEU A 535 -30.89 5.92 -4.52
CA LEU A 535 -30.51 6.15 -3.13
C LEU A 535 -30.21 7.65 -2.98
N PRO A 536 -30.82 8.37 -2.02
CA PRO A 536 -30.64 9.80 -1.88
C PRO A 536 -29.18 10.08 -1.51
N GLY A 537 -28.34 10.29 -2.53
CA GLY A 537 -26.88 10.40 -2.43
C GLY A 537 -26.08 9.81 -3.62
N SER A 538 -26.68 8.97 -4.47
CA SER A 538 -25.98 8.23 -5.55
C SER A 538 -25.92 8.95 -6.92
N SER A 539 -26.05 10.28 -6.94
CA SER A 539 -26.13 11.06 -8.19
C SER A 539 -24.77 11.37 -8.86
N CYS A 540 -23.64 10.83 -8.37
CA CYS A 540 -22.29 11.33 -8.74
C CYS A 540 -21.27 10.29 -9.26
N ALA A 541 -21.64 9.01 -9.37
CA ALA A 541 -20.72 7.97 -9.84
C ALA A 541 -20.60 7.98 -11.37
N ILE A 542 -19.36 8.07 -11.87
CA ILE A 542 -19.03 8.07 -13.29
C ILE A 542 -19.06 6.64 -13.82
N ARG A 543 -19.84 6.39 -14.87
CA ARG A 543 -20.02 5.09 -15.53
C ARG A 543 -19.27 5.07 -16.87
N VAL A 544 -19.00 3.86 -17.39
CA VAL A 544 -18.22 3.64 -18.62
C VAL A 544 -18.84 4.33 -19.85
N GLY A 545 -20.18 4.36 -19.94
CA GLY A 545 -20.93 4.96 -21.05
C GLY A 545 -21.20 6.46 -20.91
N ASP A 546 -20.81 7.07 -19.79
CA ASP A 546 -21.04 8.50 -19.59
C ASP A 546 -20.13 9.30 -20.52
N LYS A 547 -20.65 10.41 -21.05
CA LYS A 547 -19.86 11.36 -21.83
C LYS A 547 -19.31 12.43 -20.90
N VAL A 548 -18.02 12.73 -21.05
CA VAL A 548 -17.34 13.79 -20.30
C VAL A 548 -16.73 14.82 -21.26
N PRO A 549 -16.60 16.08 -20.82
CA PRO A 549 -15.89 17.09 -21.58
C PRO A 549 -14.39 16.76 -21.67
N TYR A 550 -13.86 16.80 -22.88
CA TYR A 550 -12.43 16.78 -23.18
C TYR A 550 -12.03 18.19 -23.61
N ASP A 551 -11.50 18.96 -22.67
CA ASP A 551 -10.96 20.30 -22.94
C ASP A 551 -9.55 20.17 -23.51
N ILE A 552 -9.41 20.44 -24.80
CA ILE A 552 -8.19 20.28 -25.58
C ILE A 552 -7.72 21.67 -26.00
N CYS A 553 -6.56 22.06 -25.49
CA CYS A 553 -5.92 23.33 -25.77
C CYS A 553 -5.16 23.26 -27.10
N ARG A 554 -5.18 24.35 -27.85
CA ARG A 554 -4.28 24.56 -28.99
C ARG A 554 -2.99 25.29 -28.52
N PRO A 555 -1.93 25.33 -29.34
CA PRO A 555 -0.72 26.07 -29.01
C PRO A 555 -0.94 27.58 -28.76
N ASP A 556 -2.01 28.15 -29.32
CA ASP A 556 -2.46 29.54 -29.10
C ASP A 556 -3.31 29.73 -27.83
N HIS A 557 -3.42 28.69 -27.00
CA HIS A 557 -4.23 28.64 -25.77
C HIS A 557 -5.75 28.72 -25.99
N SER A 558 -6.24 28.64 -27.23
CA SER A 558 -7.67 28.43 -27.48
C SER A 558 -8.09 27.01 -27.05
N VAL A 559 -9.29 26.89 -26.45
CA VAL A 559 -9.80 25.62 -25.92
C VAL A 559 -10.92 25.09 -26.80
N LEU A 560 -10.81 23.84 -27.20
CA LEU A 560 -11.83 23.04 -27.85
C LEU A 560 -12.39 22.03 -26.86
N THR A 561 -13.71 21.94 -26.72
CA THR A 561 -14.35 20.98 -25.81
C THR A 561 -15.11 19.92 -26.61
N LEU A 562 -14.64 18.67 -26.56
CA LEU A 562 -15.32 17.53 -27.16
C LEU A 562 -16.11 16.74 -26.11
N GLN A 563 -17.27 16.21 -26.47
CA GLN A 563 -18.07 15.33 -25.60
C GLN A 563 -17.89 13.87 -26.00
N LEU A 564 -17.01 13.17 -25.29
CA LEU A 564 -16.61 11.79 -25.61
C LEU A 564 -16.84 10.86 -24.42
N PRO A 565 -16.98 9.54 -24.66
CA PRO A 565 -17.06 8.57 -23.57
C PRO A 565 -15.89 8.69 -22.59
N VAL A 566 -16.14 8.44 -21.30
CA VAL A 566 -15.10 8.44 -20.25
C VAL A 566 -13.93 7.53 -20.60
N THR A 567 -14.18 6.41 -21.28
CA THR A 567 -13.15 5.42 -21.66
C THR A 567 -12.55 5.66 -23.04
N ALA A 568 -12.84 6.79 -23.69
CA ALA A 568 -12.34 7.10 -25.03
C ALA A 568 -10.81 7.00 -25.08
N SER A 569 -10.33 6.38 -26.15
CA SER A 569 -8.91 6.27 -26.49
C SER A 569 -8.41 7.56 -27.13
N VAL A 570 -7.11 7.82 -27.04
CA VAL A 570 -6.47 8.93 -27.74
C VAL A 570 -6.76 8.87 -29.24
N ARG A 571 -6.81 7.68 -29.84
CA ARG A 571 -7.20 7.50 -31.25
C ARG A 571 -8.63 7.98 -31.54
N GLU A 572 -9.58 7.68 -30.67
CA GLU A 572 -10.97 8.15 -30.80
C GLU A 572 -11.08 9.67 -30.58
N VAL A 573 -10.33 10.23 -29.63
CA VAL A 573 -10.24 11.68 -29.41
C VAL A 573 -9.70 12.38 -30.66
N MET A 574 -8.59 11.90 -31.21
CA MET A 574 -7.99 12.46 -32.43
C MET A 574 -8.90 12.30 -33.66
N ALA A 575 -9.64 11.19 -33.75
CA ALA A 575 -10.61 10.98 -34.82
C ALA A 575 -11.80 11.96 -34.73
N ALA A 576 -12.26 12.28 -33.52
CA ALA A 576 -13.29 13.28 -33.29
C ALA A 576 -12.79 14.71 -33.64
N LEU A 577 -11.56 15.06 -33.25
CA LEU A 577 -10.94 16.34 -33.64
C LEU A 577 -10.82 16.50 -35.17
N ALA A 578 -10.49 15.42 -35.89
CA ALA A 578 -10.36 15.45 -37.34
C ALA A 578 -11.71 15.72 -38.06
N GLN A 579 -12.85 15.43 -37.41
CA GLN A 579 -14.18 15.70 -37.96
C GLN A 579 -14.61 17.17 -37.79
N GLU A 580 -14.15 17.84 -36.73
CA GLU A 580 -14.61 19.21 -36.42
C GLU A 580 -13.74 20.32 -37.06
N ASP A 581 -12.43 20.11 -37.29
CA ASP A 581 -11.54 21.23 -37.66
C ASP A 581 -10.59 20.98 -38.86
N GLY A 582 -10.75 19.92 -39.67
CA GLY A 582 -9.87 19.69 -40.84
C GLY A 582 -8.41 19.38 -40.49
N TRP A 583 -8.13 19.03 -39.23
CA TRP A 583 -6.81 18.59 -38.74
C TRP A 583 -6.47 17.26 -39.42
N THR A 584 -5.42 17.27 -40.25
CA THR A 584 -5.02 16.13 -41.09
C THR A 584 -3.93 15.28 -40.42
N LYS A 585 -3.87 14.01 -40.85
CA LYS A 585 -3.01 12.92 -40.36
C LYS A 585 -1.60 13.37 -39.94
N GLY A 586 -1.31 13.38 -38.65
CA GLY A 586 0.06 13.54 -38.14
C GLY A 586 0.23 14.14 -36.73
N GLN A 587 -0.80 14.80 -36.20
CA GLN A 587 -0.73 15.41 -34.86
C GLN A 587 -0.86 14.40 -33.73
N VAL A 588 -0.38 14.81 -32.56
CA VAL A 588 -0.42 14.03 -31.33
C VAL A 588 -1.14 14.79 -30.24
N LEU A 589 -1.84 14.04 -29.40
CA LEU A 589 -2.38 14.57 -28.15
C LEU A 589 -1.27 14.55 -27.11
N ALA A 590 -0.92 15.72 -26.59
CA ALA A 590 0.06 15.89 -25.52
C ALA A 590 -0.64 16.28 -24.22
N LYS A 591 -0.03 15.91 -23.09
CA LYS A 591 -0.42 16.38 -21.77
C LYS A 591 0.65 17.33 -21.25
N VAL A 592 0.24 18.50 -20.77
CA VAL A 592 1.13 19.54 -20.25
C VAL A 592 0.79 19.81 -18.79
N ASN A 593 1.79 19.84 -17.91
CA ASN A 593 1.62 20.18 -16.49
C ASN A 593 1.84 21.68 -16.21
N SER A 594 1.58 22.11 -14.98
CA SER A 594 1.80 23.50 -14.53
C SER A 594 3.26 23.93 -14.47
N ALA A 595 4.21 23.00 -14.58
CA ALA A 595 5.65 23.28 -14.64
C ALA A 595 6.17 23.49 -16.07
N GLY A 596 5.35 23.23 -17.10
CA GLY A 596 5.74 23.28 -18.51
C GLY A 596 6.28 21.98 -19.08
N ASP A 597 6.26 20.88 -18.32
CA ASP A 597 6.62 19.58 -18.87
C ASP A 597 5.48 19.06 -19.76
N ALA A 598 5.82 18.77 -21.02
CA ALA A 598 4.91 18.25 -22.02
C ALA A 598 5.26 16.79 -22.40
N ILE A 599 4.25 15.92 -22.47
CA ILE A 599 4.41 14.50 -22.84
C ILE A 599 3.36 14.11 -23.87
N GLY A 600 3.80 13.60 -25.03
CA GLY A 600 2.92 12.99 -26.03
C GLY A 600 2.28 11.69 -25.52
N LEU A 601 0.98 11.54 -25.70
CA LEU A 601 0.20 10.39 -25.25
C LEU A 601 0.17 9.29 -26.32
N GLN A 602 0.16 8.03 -25.87
CA GLN A 602 0.08 6.89 -26.77
C GLN A 602 -1.32 6.78 -27.41
N PRO A 603 -1.45 6.42 -28.69
CA PRO A 603 -2.75 6.33 -29.38
C PRO A 603 -3.76 5.40 -28.71
N ASP A 604 -3.28 4.34 -28.06
CA ASP A 604 -4.10 3.32 -27.41
C ASP A 604 -4.40 3.61 -25.93
N ALA A 605 -3.87 4.70 -25.38
CA ALA A 605 -4.19 5.14 -24.02
C ALA A 605 -5.67 5.56 -23.94
N ARG A 606 -6.34 5.19 -22.85
CA ARG A 606 -7.78 5.40 -22.61
C ARG A 606 -8.02 6.21 -21.35
N GLY A 607 -9.15 6.90 -21.27
CA GLY A 607 -9.56 7.65 -20.08
C GLY A 607 -8.66 8.83 -19.75
N VAL A 608 -8.03 9.42 -20.78
CA VAL A 608 -7.01 10.44 -20.59
C VAL A 608 -7.54 11.69 -19.88
N ALA A 609 -8.81 12.07 -20.10
CA ALA A 609 -9.44 13.21 -19.45
C ALA A 609 -9.62 13.02 -17.93
N THR A 610 -9.99 11.82 -17.46
CA THR A 610 -10.18 11.55 -16.03
C THR A 610 -8.86 11.32 -15.30
N SER A 611 -7.83 10.89 -16.03
CA SER A 611 -6.49 10.60 -15.49
C SER A 611 -5.57 11.82 -15.37
N LEU A 612 -6.05 13.02 -15.71
CA LEU A 612 -5.26 14.26 -15.59
C LEU A 612 -4.95 14.59 -14.11
N GLY A 613 -3.74 15.06 -13.87
CA GLY A 613 -3.32 15.72 -12.63
C GLY A 613 -4.08 17.03 -12.38
N LEU A 614 -3.83 17.65 -11.23
CA LEU A 614 -4.62 18.80 -10.73
C LEU A 614 -4.73 19.94 -11.75
N ASN A 615 -3.59 20.47 -12.20
CA ASN A 615 -3.57 21.54 -13.19
C ASN A 615 -2.99 21.07 -14.53
N GLU A 616 -3.14 19.78 -14.86
CA GLU A 616 -2.75 19.27 -16.17
C GLU A 616 -3.85 19.54 -17.21
N ARG A 617 -3.43 19.87 -18.44
CA ARG A 617 -4.33 20.08 -19.58
C ARG A 617 -3.86 19.26 -20.78
N LEU A 618 -4.82 18.92 -21.65
CA LEU A 618 -4.54 18.25 -22.92
C LEU A 618 -4.28 19.30 -23.99
N PHE A 619 -3.32 19.04 -24.86
CA PHE A 619 -2.97 19.87 -25.99
C PHE A 619 -2.95 19.04 -27.27
N VAL A 620 -3.38 19.61 -28.39
CA VAL A 620 -3.17 19.03 -29.71
C VAL A 620 -2.07 19.79 -30.44
N VAL A 621 -1.05 19.07 -30.89
CA VAL A 621 0.16 19.70 -31.46
C VAL A 621 0.84 18.77 -32.47
N ASN A 622 1.70 19.33 -33.32
CA ASN A 622 2.58 18.53 -34.16
C ASN A 622 3.63 17.80 -33.29
N PRO A 623 4.04 16.56 -33.63
CA PRO A 623 4.99 15.78 -32.82
C PRO A 623 6.33 16.48 -32.56
N GLN A 624 6.77 17.35 -33.48
CA GLN A 624 8.03 18.08 -33.41
C GLN A 624 7.96 19.27 -32.43
N GLU A 625 6.78 19.82 -32.21
CA GLU A 625 6.52 21.04 -31.44
C GLU A 625 6.09 20.73 -29.98
N VAL A 626 6.02 19.45 -29.59
CA VAL A 626 5.61 19.05 -28.23
C VAL A 626 6.47 19.72 -27.16
N HIS A 627 7.77 19.92 -27.43
CA HIS A 627 8.72 20.54 -26.50
C HIS A 627 8.60 22.08 -26.44
N GLU A 628 7.84 22.70 -27.35
CA GLU A 628 7.65 24.15 -27.44
C GLU A 628 6.35 24.61 -26.73
N LEU A 629 5.51 23.66 -26.29
CA LEU A 629 4.28 23.96 -25.59
C LEU A 629 4.54 24.66 -24.25
N THR A 630 3.72 25.68 -23.96
CA THR A 630 3.72 26.38 -22.67
C THR A 630 2.42 26.09 -21.91
N PRO A 631 2.45 26.08 -20.57
CA PRO A 631 1.25 25.93 -19.76
C PRO A 631 0.23 27.03 -20.07
N HIS A 632 -1.05 26.65 -20.14
CA HIS A 632 -2.16 27.59 -20.18
C HIS A 632 -2.19 28.43 -18.89
N PRO A 633 -2.55 29.73 -18.93
CA PRO A 633 -2.52 30.60 -17.74
C PRO A 633 -3.29 30.07 -16.53
N GLU A 634 -4.43 29.41 -16.75
CA GLU A 634 -5.20 28.77 -15.66
C GLU A 634 -4.44 27.63 -14.95
N GLN A 635 -3.46 27.00 -15.60
CA GLN A 635 -2.67 25.91 -15.00
C GLN A 635 -1.70 26.41 -13.93
N LEU A 636 -1.37 27.71 -13.93
CA LEU A 636 -0.44 28.30 -12.97
C LEU A 636 -1.05 28.42 -11.56
N GLY A 637 -2.36 28.23 -11.44
CA GLY A 637 -3.09 28.32 -10.18
C GLY A 637 -3.41 29.77 -9.76
N PRO A 638 -3.94 29.97 -8.55
CA PRO A 638 -4.33 31.27 -8.06
C PRO A 638 -3.12 32.15 -7.69
N THR A 639 -3.22 33.46 -7.94
CA THR A 639 -2.23 34.47 -7.51
C THR A 639 -2.61 35.14 -6.19
N VAL A 640 -3.86 35.01 -5.75
CA VAL A 640 -4.38 35.60 -4.51
C VAL A 640 -4.96 34.48 -3.66
N GLY A 641 -4.57 34.43 -2.38
CA GLY A 641 -5.08 33.46 -1.42
C GLY A 641 -6.50 33.78 -0.96
N SER A 642 -7.13 32.85 -0.25
CA SER A 642 -8.51 32.98 0.24
C SER A 642 -8.61 32.89 1.76
N ALA A 643 -7.51 33.19 2.46
CA ALA A 643 -7.38 33.18 3.92
C ALA A 643 -8.50 33.96 4.64
N GLU A 644 -8.89 35.13 4.14
CA GLU A 644 -9.96 35.94 4.75
C GLU A 644 -11.31 35.23 4.76
N GLY A 645 -11.64 34.53 3.66
CA GLY A 645 -12.85 33.71 3.56
C GLY A 645 -12.77 32.47 4.44
N LEU A 646 -11.59 31.87 4.54
CA LEU A 646 -11.36 30.72 5.42
C LEU A 646 -11.54 31.10 6.88
N ASP A 647 -11.09 32.27 7.33
CA ASP A 647 -11.21 32.73 8.72
C ASP A 647 -12.65 32.78 9.24
N LEU A 648 -13.62 33.02 8.36
CA LEU A 648 -15.04 33.06 8.68
C LEU A 648 -15.66 31.69 9.00
N VAL A 649 -14.98 30.59 8.66
CA VAL A 649 -15.48 29.22 8.82
C VAL A 649 -14.74 28.50 9.95
N SER A 650 -15.45 27.80 10.83
CA SER A 650 -14.78 27.03 11.89
C SER A 650 -14.04 25.81 11.32
N ALA A 651 -12.92 25.41 11.93
CA ALA A 651 -12.18 24.22 11.51
C ALA A 651 -13.01 22.93 11.62
N LYS A 652 -13.97 22.88 12.56
CA LYS A 652 -14.90 21.75 12.74
C LYS A 652 -15.93 21.68 11.62
N ASP A 653 -16.51 22.82 11.22
CA ASP A 653 -17.47 22.86 10.11
C ASP A 653 -16.78 22.51 8.79
N LEU A 654 -15.57 23.05 8.58
CA LEU A 654 -14.75 22.71 7.42
C LEU A 654 -14.43 21.20 7.37
N ALA A 655 -14.04 20.59 8.51
CA ALA A 655 -13.82 19.15 8.59
C ALA A 655 -15.10 18.35 8.24
N GLY A 656 -16.25 18.75 8.78
CA GLY A 656 -17.54 18.12 8.46
C GLY A 656 -17.86 18.16 6.97
N GLN A 657 -17.65 19.31 6.31
CA GLN A 657 -17.91 19.45 4.87
C GLN A 657 -16.93 18.63 4.01
N LEU A 658 -15.64 18.64 4.35
CA LEU A 658 -14.65 17.81 3.67
C LEU A 658 -15.03 16.34 3.79
N THR A 659 -15.37 15.88 5.01
CA THR A 659 -15.77 14.50 5.26
C THR A 659 -17.04 14.11 4.52
N ASP A 660 -18.07 14.96 4.47
CA ASP A 660 -19.29 14.69 3.71
C ASP A 660 -19.00 14.54 2.20
N HIS A 661 -18.16 15.42 1.64
CA HIS A 661 -17.76 15.35 0.23
C HIS A 661 -16.91 14.12 -0.07
N ASP A 662 -15.92 13.84 0.78
CA ASP A 662 -15.04 12.68 0.63
C ASP A 662 -15.82 11.37 0.74
N TRP A 663 -16.84 11.29 1.60
CA TRP A 663 -17.75 10.14 1.66
C TRP A 663 -18.52 9.95 0.36
N SER A 664 -19.01 11.03 -0.27
CA SER A 664 -19.70 10.96 -1.55
C SER A 664 -18.79 10.40 -2.65
N LEU A 665 -17.55 10.91 -2.75
CA LEU A 665 -16.56 10.41 -3.70
C LEU A 665 -16.16 8.95 -3.39
N PHE A 666 -15.89 8.63 -2.12
CA PHE A 666 -15.48 7.30 -1.66
C PHE A 666 -16.56 6.24 -1.89
N ASN A 667 -17.84 6.59 -1.71
CA ASN A 667 -18.97 5.71 -1.99
C ASN A 667 -19.18 5.49 -3.49
N SER A 668 -18.71 6.41 -4.34
CA SER A 668 -18.77 6.27 -5.81
C SER A 668 -17.75 5.26 -6.36
N ILE A 669 -16.73 4.88 -5.56
CA ILE A 669 -15.68 3.94 -5.99
C ILE A 669 -16.20 2.50 -5.93
N HIS A 670 -16.25 1.83 -7.08
CA HIS A 670 -16.53 0.41 -7.12
C HIS A 670 -15.31 -0.42 -6.70
N GLN A 671 -15.52 -1.54 -5.97
CA GLN A 671 -14.40 -2.36 -5.43
C GLN A 671 -13.44 -2.86 -6.51
N VAL A 672 -13.97 -3.18 -7.70
CA VAL A 672 -13.16 -3.67 -8.83
C VAL A 672 -12.29 -2.58 -9.44
N GLU A 673 -12.60 -1.29 -9.26
CA GLU A 673 -11.76 -0.20 -9.78
C GLU A 673 -10.35 -0.26 -9.23
N LEU A 674 -10.19 -0.65 -7.96
CA LEU A 674 -8.87 -0.78 -7.32
C LEU A 674 -8.00 -1.83 -8.01
N ILE A 675 -8.60 -2.94 -8.43
CA ILE A 675 -7.89 -4.01 -9.13
C ILE A 675 -7.50 -3.53 -10.52
N HIS A 676 -8.43 -2.94 -11.29
CA HIS A 676 -8.16 -2.48 -12.66
C HIS A 676 -7.14 -1.33 -12.68
N TYR A 677 -7.19 -0.44 -11.70
CA TYR A 677 -6.22 0.64 -11.54
C TYR A 677 -4.79 0.10 -11.36
N VAL A 678 -4.61 -0.95 -10.56
CA VAL A 678 -3.31 -1.57 -10.29
C VAL A 678 -2.79 -2.36 -11.49
N LEU A 679 -3.67 -3.05 -12.23
CA LEU A 679 -3.32 -3.79 -13.45
C LEU A 679 -2.97 -2.88 -14.63
N GLY A 680 -3.44 -1.63 -14.60
CA GLY A 680 -3.13 -0.61 -15.59
C GLY A 680 -4.02 -0.60 -16.84
N PRO A 681 -3.77 0.35 -17.76
CA PRO A 681 -4.74 0.80 -18.76
C PRO A 681 -5.12 -0.23 -19.84
N GLN A 682 -4.31 -1.27 -20.05
CA GLN A 682 -4.61 -2.33 -21.02
C GLN A 682 -5.90 -3.10 -20.70
N HIS A 683 -6.32 -3.09 -19.43
CA HIS A 683 -7.51 -3.79 -18.95
C HIS A 683 -8.76 -2.88 -18.85
N LEU A 684 -8.66 -1.61 -19.28
CA LEU A 684 -9.73 -0.59 -19.17
C LEU A 684 -10.67 -0.54 -20.39
N ARG A 685 -10.78 -1.62 -21.18
CA ARG A 685 -11.66 -1.60 -22.36
C ARG A 685 -13.14 -1.46 -21.99
N ASP A 686 -13.54 -2.15 -20.92
CA ASP A 686 -14.94 -2.29 -20.51
C ASP A 686 -15.19 -1.78 -19.08
N ILE A 687 -14.18 -1.18 -18.43
CA ILE A 687 -14.23 -0.67 -17.04
C ILE A 687 -13.48 0.65 -16.98
N THR A 688 -14.05 1.61 -16.23
CA THR A 688 -13.42 2.90 -15.91
C THR A 688 -12.89 2.89 -14.47
N THR A 689 -11.78 3.58 -14.24
CA THR A 689 -11.19 3.86 -12.91
C THR A 689 -11.42 5.31 -12.48
N ALA A 690 -12.29 6.04 -13.18
CA ALA A 690 -12.48 7.48 -13.01
C ALA A 690 -12.93 7.87 -11.59
N ASN A 691 -13.73 7.06 -10.88
CA ASN A 691 -14.16 7.41 -9.53
C ASN A 691 -13.00 7.30 -8.55
N LEU A 692 -12.19 6.25 -8.67
CA LEU A 692 -10.96 6.11 -7.89
C LEU A 692 -9.96 7.23 -8.21
N GLU A 693 -9.74 7.54 -9.49
CA GLU A 693 -8.85 8.62 -9.92
C GLU A 693 -9.30 9.98 -9.39
N ARG A 694 -10.61 10.27 -9.43
CA ARG A 694 -11.21 11.47 -8.84
C ARG A 694 -10.98 11.55 -7.34
N PHE A 695 -11.12 10.46 -6.61
CA PHE A 695 -10.84 10.41 -5.17
C PHE A 695 -9.35 10.62 -4.84
N MET A 696 -8.46 10.05 -5.66
CA MET A 696 -7.01 10.25 -5.52
C MET A 696 -6.60 11.69 -5.89
N ARG A 697 -7.23 12.29 -6.90
CA ARG A 697 -7.06 13.70 -7.25
C ARG A 697 -7.48 14.60 -6.10
N ARG A 698 -8.58 14.31 -5.41
CA ARG A 698 -9.03 15.02 -4.21
C ARG A 698 -7.99 15.01 -3.08
N PHE A 699 -7.28 13.90 -2.88
CA PHE A 699 -6.20 13.83 -1.90
C PHE A 699 -5.10 14.86 -2.20
N ASN A 700 -4.64 14.90 -3.46
CA ASN A 700 -3.61 15.85 -3.90
C ASN A 700 -4.13 17.30 -3.83
N GLU A 701 -5.38 17.52 -4.22
CA GLU A 701 -6.02 18.84 -4.17
C GLU A 701 -5.96 19.42 -2.75
N LEU A 702 -6.33 18.63 -1.73
CA LEU A 702 -6.28 19.08 -0.33
C LEU A 702 -4.84 19.30 0.16
N GLN A 703 -3.89 18.46 -0.25
CA GLN A 703 -2.49 18.64 0.09
C GLN A 703 -1.94 19.97 -0.46
N TYR A 704 -2.14 20.23 -1.75
CA TYR A 704 -1.66 21.44 -2.40
C TYR A 704 -2.45 22.69 -2.01
N TRP A 705 -3.73 22.55 -1.66
CA TRP A 705 -4.54 23.65 -1.12
C TRP A 705 -3.94 24.22 0.17
N VAL A 706 -3.53 23.37 1.11
CA VAL A 706 -2.86 23.81 2.34
C VAL A 706 -1.59 24.59 2.04
N ALA A 707 -0.75 24.07 1.14
CA ALA A 707 0.50 24.73 0.77
C ALA A 707 0.25 26.06 0.03
N THR A 708 -0.73 26.10 -0.86
CA THR A 708 -1.12 27.29 -1.63
C THR A 708 -1.59 28.41 -0.71
N GLU A 709 -2.54 28.13 0.18
CA GLU A 709 -3.10 29.13 1.09
C GLU A 709 -2.05 29.70 2.06
N LEU A 710 -1.12 28.86 2.53
CA LEU A 710 -0.03 29.33 3.40
C LEU A 710 1.03 30.13 2.64
N CYS A 711 1.38 29.76 1.41
CA CYS A 711 2.36 30.47 0.58
C CYS A 711 1.81 31.80 0.02
N LEU A 712 0.50 31.92 -0.17
CA LEU A 712 -0.14 33.16 -0.60
C LEU A 712 -0.50 34.11 0.56
N CYS A 713 -0.31 33.67 1.82
CA CYS A 713 -0.53 34.51 2.98
C CYS A 713 0.73 35.32 3.32
N ALA A 714 0.83 36.53 2.77
CA ALA A 714 2.03 37.38 2.90
C ALA A 714 2.40 37.73 4.36
N VAL A 715 1.40 38.01 5.20
CA VAL A 715 1.61 38.55 6.55
C VAL A 715 1.83 37.41 7.57
N PRO A 716 2.94 37.41 8.34
CA PRO A 716 3.28 36.31 9.25
C PRO A 716 2.24 36.02 10.36
N GLY A 717 1.56 37.06 10.87
CA GLY A 717 0.55 36.91 11.91
C GLY A 717 -0.67 36.10 11.46
N PRO A 718 -1.41 36.56 10.43
CA PRO A 718 -2.47 35.79 9.78
C PRO A 718 -2.01 34.41 9.28
N ARG A 719 -0.81 34.32 8.71
CA ARG A 719 -0.24 33.03 8.26
C ARG A 719 -0.10 32.02 9.41
N ALA A 720 0.36 32.43 10.59
CA ALA A 720 0.42 31.57 11.77
C ALA A 720 -0.99 31.17 12.28
N GLN A 721 -2.00 32.04 12.15
CA GLN A 721 -3.39 31.70 12.50
C GLN A 721 -3.97 30.67 11.52
N LEU A 722 -3.69 30.81 10.23
CA LEU A 722 -4.06 29.87 9.19
C LEU A 722 -3.37 28.50 9.39
N LEU A 723 -2.08 28.50 9.71
CA LEU A 723 -1.34 27.28 10.07
C LEU A 723 -1.98 26.57 11.27
N ARG A 724 -2.30 27.32 12.34
CA ARG A 724 -3.03 26.79 13.51
C ARG A 724 -4.40 26.22 13.11
N LYS A 725 -5.09 26.84 12.16
CA LYS A 725 -6.39 26.38 11.66
C LYS A 725 -6.28 25.04 10.95
N PHE A 726 -5.29 24.86 10.07
CA PHE A 726 -5.04 23.58 9.40
C PHE A 726 -4.65 22.45 10.36
N ILE A 727 -3.86 22.73 11.40
CA ILE A 727 -3.54 21.74 12.45
C ILE A 727 -4.83 21.29 13.18
N LYS A 728 -5.72 22.23 13.51
CA LYS A 728 -7.02 21.91 14.11
C LYS A 728 -7.94 21.16 13.15
N LEU A 729 -7.93 21.51 11.87
CA LEU A 729 -8.67 20.82 10.82
C LEU A 729 -8.26 19.35 10.73
N ALA A 730 -6.96 19.07 10.70
CA ALA A 730 -6.42 17.71 10.70
C ALA A 730 -6.88 16.93 11.95
N ALA A 731 -6.85 17.56 13.13
CA ALA A 731 -7.33 16.93 14.36
C ALA A 731 -8.82 16.52 14.27
N HIS A 732 -9.69 17.39 13.73
CA HIS A 732 -11.11 17.09 13.56
C HIS A 732 -11.36 16.03 12.47
N LEU A 733 -10.62 16.02 11.37
CA LEU A 733 -10.72 14.99 10.33
C LEU A 733 -10.37 13.59 10.89
N LYS A 734 -9.32 13.52 11.72
CA LYS A 734 -8.95 12.29 12.42
C LYS A 734 -10.05 11.84 13.41
N GLU A 735 -10.63 12.76 14.17
CA GLU A 735 -11.74 12.49 15.09
C GLU A 735 -12.99 11.95 14.35
N GLN A 736 -13.26 12.48 13.15
CA GLN A 736 -14.34 12.04 12.27
C GLN A 736 -14.04 10.73 11.51
N LYS A 737 -12.89 10.07 11.78
CA LYS A 737 -12.41 8.88 11.07
C LYS A 737 -12.24 9.09 9.55
N ASN A 738 -12.04 10.33 9.10
CA ASN A 738 -11.62 10.64 7.74
C ASN A 738 -10.09 10.69 7.68
N LEU A 739 -9.46 9.52 7.64
CA LEU A 739 -8.01 9.42 7.67
C LEU A 739 -7.40 9.87 6.35
N ASN A 740 -8.07 9.68 5.21
CA ASN A 740 -7.57 10.14 3.91
C ASN A 740 -7.27 11.64 3.89
N SER A 741 -8.25 12.46 4.27
CA SER A 741 -8.09 13.91 4.25
C SER A 741 -7.24 14.41 5.42
N PHE A 742 -7.27 13.72 6.57
CA PHE A 742 -6.28 13.95 7.62
C PHE A 742 -4.84 13.85 7.09
N PHE A 743 -4.50 12.78 6.37
CA PHE A 743 -3.16 12.62 5.79
C PHE A 743 -2.87 13.67 4.71
N ALA A 744 -3.86 14.02 3.88
CA ALA A 744 -3.69 15.06 2.86
C ALA A 744 -3.30 16.41 3.48
N ILE A 745 -4.02 16.84 4.53
CA ILE A 745 -3.71 18.08 5.25
C ILE A 745 -2.34 18.00 5.92
N MET A 746 -2.01 16.87 6.57
CA MET A 746 -0.71 16.70 7.24
C MET A 746 0.46 16.70 6.25
N PHE A 747 0.31 16.15 5.04
CA PHE A 747 1.32 16.26 4.00
C PHE A 747 1.43 17.67 3.42
N GLY A 748 0.33 18.42 3.35
CA GLY A 748 0.38 19.84 3.01
C GLY A 748 1.19 20.64 4.03
N LEU A 749 0.99 20.39 5.32
CA LEU A 749 1.73 21.01 6.42
C LEU A 749 3.22 20.61 6.44
N SER A 750 3.52 19.38 6.07
CA SER A 750 4.90 18.83 6.06
C SER A 750 5.62 19.10 4.73
N ASN A 751 4.99 19.81 3.79
CA ASN A 751 5.60 20.20 2.53
C ASN A 751 6.84 21.07 2.79
N SER A 752 7.92 20.85 2.04
CA SER A 752 9.18 21.61 2.16
C SER A 752 9.01 23.14 2.08
N ALA A 753 8.04 23.64 1.32
CA ALA A 753 7.72 25.06 1.23
C ALA A 753 7.08 25.61 2.52
N ILE A 754 6.46 24.76 3.33
CA ILE A 754 5.78 25.13 4.57
C ILE A 754 6.65 24.84 5.80
N SER A 755 7.30 23.67 5.86
CA SER A 755 8.13 23.27 6.99
C SER A 755 9.34 24.20 7.20
N ARG A 756 9.80 24.90 6.16
CA ARG A 756 10.89 25.87 6.25
C ARG A 756 10.52 27.23 6.85
N LEU A 757 9.24 27.54 7.02
CA LEU A 757 8.76 28.85 7.50
C LEU A 757 8.94 29.02 9.02
N ALA A 758 10.19 29.01 9.48
CA ALA A 758 10.57 28.98 10.90
C ALA A 758 9.88 30.08 11.72
N HIS A 759 9.84 31.32 11.22
CA HIS A 759 9.21 32.43 11.93
C HIS A 759 7.70 32.28 12.05
N THR A 760 7.06 31.57 11.11
CA THR A 760 5.64 31.23 11.20
C THR A 760 5.40 30.12 12.24
N TRP A 761 6.23 29.09 12.27
CA TRP A 761 6.12 27.97 13.22
C TRP A 761 6.38 28.39 14.66
N GLU A 762 7.35 29.28 14.90
CA GLU A 762 7.68 29.83 16.21
C GLU A 762 6.53 30.63 16.84
N ARG A 763 5.71 31.29 16.00
CA ARG A 763 4.54 32.06 16.44
C ARG A 763 3.37 31.18 16.91
N LEU A 764 3.43 29.87 16.72
CA LEU A 764 2.38 28.96 17.18
C LEU A 764 2.43 28.77 18.70
N PRO A 765 1.27 28.81 19.39
CA PRO A 765 1.22 28.44 20.81
C PRO A 765 1.75 27.02 21.04
N HIS A 766 2.49 26.81 22.14
CA HIS A 766 3.09 25.51 22.47
C HIS A 766 2.06 24.36 22.46
N LYS A 767 0.84 24.58 22.96
CA LYS A 767 -0.27 23.60 22.88
C LYS A 767 -0.59 23.15 21.45
N VAL A 768 -0.48 24.04 20.47
CA VAL A 768 -0.73 23.73 19.05
C VAL A 768 0.45 22.98 18.44
N ARG A 769 1.69 23.33 18.80
CA ARG A 769 2.89 22.58 18.39
C ARG A 769 2.85 21.14 18.91
N LYS A 770 2.54 20.93 20.20
CA LYS A 770 2.33 19.59 20.79
C LYS A 770 1.23 18.79 20.08
N LEU A 771 0.15 19.44 19.66
CA LEU A 771 -0.91 18.81 18.86
C LEU A 771 -0.38 18.37 17.48
N TYR A 772 0.36 19.23 16.77
CA TYR A 772 0.96 18.87 15.49
C TYR A 772 1.91 17.67 15.60
N SER A 773 2.85 17.68 16.55
CA SER A 773 3.77 16.55 16.78
C SER A 773 3.00 15.26 17.14
N ALA A 774 1.90 15.36 17.88
CA ALA A 774 1.05 14.20 18.16
C ALA A 774 0.35 13.63 16.92
N LEU A 775 -0.04 14.48 15.97
CA LEU A 775 -0.63 14.07 14.69
C LEU A 775 0.44 13.51 13.74
N GLU A 776 1.62 14.12 13.70
CA GLU A 776 2.75 13.74 12.85
C GLU A 776 3.20 12.29 13.07
N ARG A 777 3.10 11.77 14.31
CA ARG A 777 3.41 10.36 14.63
C ARG A 777 2.63 9.34 13.79
N LEU A 778 1.46 9.68 13.26
CA LEU A 778 0.70 8.79 12.38
C LEU A 778 1.29 8.67 10.96
N LEU A 779 2.17 9.60 10.57
CA LEU A 779 2.83 9.64 9.27
C LEU A 779 4.09 8.76 9.23
N ASP A 780 4.54 8.23 10.37
CA ASP A 780 5.75 7.41 10.46
C ASP A 780 5.70 6.22 9.48
N PRO A 781 6.62 6.16 8.49
CA PRO A 781 6.68 5.07 7.52
C PRO A 781 7.32 3.80 8.09
N SER A 782 7.96 3.88 9.26
CA SER A 782 8.69 2.77 9.88
C SER A 782 7.81 1.53 10.02
N TRP A 783 8.40 0.35 9.77
CA TRP A 783 7.71 -0.94 9.87
C TRP A 783 6.42 -0.99 9.03
N ASN A 784 6.50 -0.53 7.79
CA ASN A 784 5.37 -0.46 6.86
C ASN A 784 4.16 0.30 7.44
N HIS A 785 4.40 1.52 7.92
CA HIS A 785 3.37 2.37 8.54
C HIS A 785 2.66 1.72 9.74
N ARG A 786 3.42 1.04 10.61
CA ARG A 786 2.86 0.29 11.75
C ARG A 786 1.95 1.12 12.65
N VAL A 787 2.33 2.37 12.93
CA VAL A 787 1.53 3.28 13.79
C VAL A 787 0.15 3.51 13.18
N TYR A 788 0.08 3.81 11.89
CA TYR A 788 -1.19 3.96 11.16
C TYR A 788 -1.98 2.65 11.13
N ARG A 789 -1.35 1.52 10.80
CA ARG A 789 -2.04 0.23 10.70
C ARG A 789 -2.64 -0.21 12.03
N LEU A 790 -1.91 -0.03 13.14
CA LEU A 790 -2.43 -0.29 14.49
C LEU A 790 -3.58 0.66 14.87
N ALA A 791 -3.50 1.92 14.46
CA ALA A 791 -4.59 2.87 14.67
C ALA A 791 -5.84 2.46 13.88
N LEU A 792 -5.70 2.11 12.60
CA LEU A 792 -6.79 1.67 11.74
C LEU A 792 -7.46 0.39 12.28
N ALA A 793 -6.66 -0.59 12.73
CA ALA A 793 -7.17 -1.85 13.29
C ALA A 793 -8.01 -1.67 14.57
N LYS A 794 -7.81 -0.57 15.31
CA LYS A 794 -8.60 -0.22 16.50
C LYS A 794 -9.89 0.52 16.18
N LEU A 795 -10.05 1.03 14.95
CA LEU A 795 -11.24 1.77 14.54
C LEU A 795 -12.31 0.82 14.01
N SER A 796 -13.54 0.99 14.50
CA SER A 796 -14.71 0.36 13.86
C SER A 796 -15.16 1.18 12.64
N PRO A 797 -15.64 0.53 11.56
CA PRO A 797 -16.33 1.22 10.48
C PRO A 797 -17.54 2.03 11.00
N PRO A 798 -17.95 3.13 10.34
CA PRO A 798 -17.42 3.63 9.07
C PRO A 798 -16.11 4.41 9.23
N VAL A 799 -15.20 4.26 8.26
CA VAL A 799 -13.88 4.94 8.24
C VAL A 799 -13.46 5.18 6.78
N ILE A 800 -12.88 6.35 6.48
CA ILE A 800 -12.21 6.57 5.20
C ILE A 800 -10.72 6.30 5.42
N PRO A 801 -10.16 5.21 4.86
CA PRO A 801 -8.76 4.83 5.09
C PRO A 801 -7.80 5.74 4.29
N PHE A 802 -6.52 5.66 4.59
CA PHE A 802 -5.48 6.32 3.82
C PHE A 802 -5.29 5.58 2.49
N MET A 803 -6.07 5.98 1.47
CA MET A 803 -6.17 5.29 0.19
C MET A 803 -4.84 5.13 -0.56
N PRO A 804 -3.92 6.13 -0.57
CA PRO A 804 -2.60 5.95 -1.17
C PRO A 804 -1.82 4.75 -0.62
N LEU A 805 -1.90 4.46 0.68
CA LEU A 805 -1.22 3.29 1.27
C LEU A 805 -1.89 1.97 0.89
N LEU A 806 -3.23 1.93 0.82
CA LEU A 806 -3.96 0.75 0.33
C LEU A 806 -3.55 0.42 -1.11
N LEU A 807 -3.53 1.42 -1.98
CA LEU A 807 -3.17 1.19 -3.37
C LEU A 807 -1.68 0.84 -3.52
N LYS A 808 -0.79 1.42 -2.69
CA LYS A 808 0.61 0.99 -2.58
C LYS A 808 0.69 -0.51 -2.29
N ASP A 809 -0.01 -0.98 -1.25
CA ASP A 809 -0.05 -2.41 -0.89
C ASP A 809 -0.49 -3.27 -2.09
N MET A 810 -1.54 -2.85 -2.79
CA MET A 810 -2.02 -3.58 -3.98
C MET A 810 -1.02 -3.57 -5.15
N THR A 811 -0.32 -2.47 -5.39
CA THR A 811 0.75 -2.41 -6.40
C THR A 811 1.90 -3.35 -6.05
N PHE A 812 2.33 -3.40 -4.78
CA PHE A 812 3.36 -4.35 -4.32
C PHE A 812 2.89 -5.80 -4.46
N ILE A 813 1.63 -6.11 -4.17
CA ILE A 813 1.05 -7.44 -4.42
C ILE A 813 1.12 -7.78 -5.91
N HIS A 814 0.76 -6.84 -6.79
CA HIS A 814 0.73 -7.08 -8.22
C HIS A 814 2.12 -7.29 -8.83
N GLU A 815 3.09 -6.47 -8.43
CA GLU A 815 4.46 -6.50 -8.97
C GLU A 815 5.31 -7.61 -8.34
N GLY A 816 5.12 -7.88 -7.04
CA GLY A 816 5.87 -8.92 -6.33
C GLY A 816 5.41 -10.35 -6.60
N ASN A 817 4.24 -10.55 -7.21
CA ASN A 817 3.67 -11.88 -7.47
C ASN A 817 3.30 -12.03 -8.95
N HIS A 818 3.80 -13.07 -9.62
CA HIS A 818 3.40 -13.34 -11.00
C HIS A 818 1.94 -13.80 -11.09
N THR A 819 1.21 -13.31 -12.10
CA THR A 819 -0.19 -13.71 -12.35
C THR A 819 -0.28 -15.16 -12.81
N LEU A 820 0.76 -15.67 -13.50
CA LEU A 820 0.88 -17.05 -13.93
C LEU A 820 2.07 -17.71 -13.23
N VAL A 821 1.87 -18.94 -12.73
CA VAL A 821 2.91 -19.81 -12.17
C VAL A 821 2.75 -21.16 -12.85
N GLU A 822 3.81 -21.65 -13.52
CA GLU A 822 3.76 -22.90 -14.29
C GLU A 822 2.60 -22.94 -15.33
N ASN A 823 2.30 -21.81 -15.97
CA ASN A 823 1.16 -21.60 -16.88
C ASN A 823 -0.24 -21.74 -16.24
N LEU A 824 -0.32 -21.82 -14.92
CA LEU A 824 -1.57 -21.80 -14.16
C LEU A 824 -1.81 -20.43 -13.52
N ILE A 825 -3.06 -20.05 -13.32
CA ILE A 825 -3.42 -18.81 -12.64
C ILE A 825 -2.96 -18.89 -11.19
N ASN A 826 -2.15 -17.93 -10.74
CA ASN A 826 -1.77 -17.80 -9.35
C ASN A 826 -2.95 -17.27 -8.53
N PHE A 827 -3.72 -18.18 -7.93
CA PHE A 827 -4.90 -17.82 -7.15
C PHE A 827 -4.54 -17.29 -5.76
N GLU A 828 -3.34 -17.56 -5.24
CA GLU A 828 -2.82 -16.90 -4.03
C GLU A 828 -2.69 -15.38 -4.26
N LYS A 829 -2.12 -14.96 -5.41
CA LYS A 829 -2.10 -13.55 -5.82
C LYS A 829 -3.52 -12.98 -5.91
N MET A 830 -4.45 -13.70 -6.54
CA MET A 830 -5.85 -13.26 -6.66
C MET A 830 -6.49 -13.03 -5.28
N ARG A 831 -6.31 -13.97 -4.35
CA ARG A 831 -6.78 -13.85 -2.96
C ARG A 831 -6.18 -12.63 -2.25
N MET A 832 -4.89 -12.36 -2.43
CA MET A 832 -4.22 -11.18 -1.87
C MET A 832 -4.84 -9.87 -2.40
N MET A 833 -5.05 -9.77 -3.72
CA MET A 833 -5.70 -8.59 -4.33
C MET A 833 -7.16 -8.44 -3.87
N ALA A 834 -7.93 -9.53 -3.82
CA ALA A 834 -9.32 -9.52 -3.37
C ALA A 834 -9.45 -9.11 -1.90
N ARG A 835 -8.53 -9.57 -1.03
CA ARG A 835 -8.47 -9.16 0.38
C ARG A 835 -8.27 -7.66 0.53
N ALA A 836 -7.37 -7.06 -0.25
CA ALA A 836 -7.15 -5.62 -0.24
C ALA A 836 -8.39 -4.86 -0.75
N ALA A 837 -9.02 -5.32 -1.84
CA ALA A 837 -10.25 -4.73 -2.36
C ALA A 837 -11.43 -4.80 -1.36
N ARG A 838 -11.58 -5.92 -0.63
CA ARG A 838 -12.62 -6.07 0.41
C ARG A 838 -12.45 -5.09 1.58
N MET A 839 -11.23 -4.62 1.86
CA MET A 839 -11.01 -3.60 2.89
C MET A 839 -11.85 -2.36 2.60
N LEU A 840 -11.98 -1.97 1.34
CA LEU A 840 -12.81 -0.86 0.90
C LEU A 840 -14.29 -1.06 1.25
N HIS A 841 -14.82 -2.28 1.12
CA HIS A 841 -16.19 -2.59 1.51
C HIS A 841 -16.35 -2.62 3.04
N HIS A 842 -15.40 -3.21 3.76
CA HIS A 842 -15.39 -3.23 5.22
C HIS A 842 -15.39 -1.82 5.81
N CYS A 843 -14.60 -0.90 5.27
CA CYS A 843 -14.57 0.51 5.66
C CYS A 843 -15.94 1.21 5.53
N ARG A 844 -16.84 0.70 4.68
CA ARG A 844 -18.16 1.26 4.34
C ARG A 844 -19.34 0.50 4.97
N SER A 845 -19.10 -0.57 5.73
CA SER A 845 -20.14 -1.53 6.12
C SER A 845 -21.19 -1.04 7.14
N HIS A 846 -21.06 0.21 7.61
CA HIS A 846 -22.05 0.87 8.46
C HIS A 846 -22.42 2.24 7.88
N ASN A 847 -23.71 2.59 7.89
CA ASN A 847 -24.15 3.91 7.43
C ASN A 847 -23.50 5.01 8.29
N PRO A 848 -22.94 6.07 7.67
CA PRO A 848 -22.45 7.21 8.42
C PRO A 848 -23.64 7.84 9.17
N VAL A 849 -23.54 7.94 10.50
CA VAL A 849 -24.52 8.67 11.31
C VAL A 849 -24.39 10.15 10.94
N PRO A 850 -25.44 10.82 10.44
CA PRO A 850 -25.36 12.24 10.11
C PRO A 850 -24.99 13.06 11.34
N LEU A 851 -23.92 13.86 11.27
CA LEU A 851 -23.41 14.63 12.40
C LEU A 851 -24.26 15.87 12.78
N SER A 852 -25.49 16.02 12.27
CA SER A 852 -26.46 16.98 12.82
C SER A 852 -27.93 16.65 12.44
N PRO A 853 -28.92 16.85 13.33
CA PRO A 853 -30.35 16.65 13.02
C PRO A 853 -30.97 17.74 12.12
N LEU A 854 -30.25 18.81 11.80
CA LEU A 854 -30.81 20.01 11.15
C LEU A 854 -30.72 19.99 9.60
N ARG A 855 -30.08 18.99 8.99
CA ARG A 855 -29.87 18.93 7.53
C ARG A 855 -30.83 18.00 6.77
N SER A 856 -31.87 17.48 7.42
CA SER A 856 -32.86 16.59 6.77
C SER A 856 -33.84 17.31 5.83
N ARG A 857 -33.73 18.62 5.60
CA ARG A 857 -34.52 19.29 4.55
C ARG A 857 -33.80 19.19 3.22
N VAL A 858 -34.15 18.11 2.51
CA VAL A 858 -34.06 17.99 1.06
C VAL A 858 -34.49 19.31 0.42
N SER A 859 -33.61 19.89 -0.39
CA SER A 859 -33.90 21.04 -1.25
C SER A 859 -34.89 20.57 -2.33
N HIS A 860 -36.19 20.70 -2.05
CA HIS A 860 -37.18 20.64 -3.12
C HIS A 860 -36.98 21.89 -3.99
N LEU A 861 -36.41 21.68 -5.18
CA LEU A 861 -36.52 22.59 -6.30
C LEU A 861 -38.02 22.74 -6.60
N HIS A 862 -38.55 23.94 -6.45
CA HIS A 862 -39.88 24.28 -6.97
C HIS A 862 -39.66 24.93 -8.34
N GLU A 863 -40.02 24.20 -9.39
CA GLU A 863 -40.39 24.81 -10.68
C GLU A 863 -41.59 25.72 -10.43
N ASP A 864 -41.52 27.00 -10.81
CA ASP A 864 -42.64 27.64 -11.49
C ASP A 864 -42.23 28.94 -12.18
N SER A 865 -42.80 29.12 -13.37
CA SER A 865 -42.58 30.23 -14.30
C SER A 865 -43.54 31.41 -14.00
N GLN A 866 -43.06 32.62 -14.33
CA GLN A 866 -43.80 33.89 -14.51
C GLN A 866 -44.45 34.55 -13.26
N VAL A 867 -43.93 35.72 -12.87
CA VAL A 867 -44.52 37.06 -13.08
C VAL A 867 -43.78 38.07 -12.19
N SER A 868 -43.35 39.15 -12.82
CA SER A 868 -42.71 40.34 -12.25
C SER A 868 -43.48 40.95 -11.08
N ARG A 869 -42.80 41.20 -9.95
CA ARG A 869 -43.04 42.39 -9.12
C ARG A 869 -41.71 42.94 -8.61
N ILE A 870 -41.39 44.13 -9.13
CA ILE A 870 -40.33 45.02 -8.65
C ILE A 870 -40.65 45.36 -7.19
N SER A 871 -39.73 45.04 -6.28
CA SER A 871 -39.74 45.58 -4.92
C SER A 871 -38.34 46.10 -4.61
N THR A 872 -38.25 47.42 -4.59
CA THR A 872 -37.08 48.21 -4.23
C THR A 872 -36.87 48.17 -2.72
N CYS A 873 -35.79 47.57 -2.24
CA CYS A 873 -35.21 47.87 -0.93
C CYS A 873 -33.71 47.53 -0.92
N SER A 874 -32.92 48.61 -1.08
CA SER A 874 -31.54 48.86 -0.64
C SER A 874 -30.58 47.69 -0.39
N GLU A 875 -29.50 47.72 -1.18
CA GLU A 875 -28.15 47.29 -0.84
C GLU A 875 -27.81 47.60 0.63
N GLN A 876 -27.57 46.55 1.43
CA GLN A 876 -26.81 46.48 2.70
C GLN A 876 -27.38 45.39 3.60
N SER A 877 -27.26 44.12 3.16
CA SER A 877 -27.47 42.94 4.01
C SER A 877 -26.88 41.72 3.33
N LEU A 878 -25.54 41.57 3.37
CA LEU A 878 -24.88 40.29 3.07
C LEU A 878 -25.04 39.35 4.27
N THR A 879 -26.26 38.86 4.47
CA THR A 879 -26.56 37.79 5.41
C THR A 879 -26.14 36.44 4.80
N ARG A 880 -25.04 35.91 5.35
CA ARG A 880 -24.71 34.48 5.54
C ARG A 880 -25.65 33.47 4.87
N SER A 881 -25.14 32.74 3.87
CA SER A 881 -25.70 31.44 3.49
C SER A 881 -24.62 30.35 3.60
N PRO A 882 -24.93 29.17 4.16
CA PRO A 882 -24.06 27.98 4.09
C PRO A 882 -23.73 27.55 2.65
N ALA A 883 -24.45 28.06 1.65
CA ALA A 883 -24.31 27.71 0.24
C ALA A 883 -23.08 28.37 -0.41
N SER A 884 -22.68 29.58 -0.01
CA SER A 884 -21.48 30.22 -0.57
C SER A 884 -20.19 29.56 -0.05
N THR A 885 -20.16 29.17 1.22
CA THR A 885 -19.07 28.38 1.80
C THR A 885 -18.98 26.97 1.17
N TRP A 886 -20.11 26.39 0.80
CA TRP A 886 -20.19 25.09 0.14
C TRP A 886 -19.63 25.11 -1.29
N ALA A 887 -19.95 26.16 -2.06
CA ALA A 887 -19.40 26.35 -3.41
C ALA A 887 -17.86 26.46 -3.40
N TYR A 888 -17.30 27.11 -2.39
CA TYR A 888 -15.83 27.24 -2.23
C TYR A 888 -15.14 25.89 -1.96
N VAL A 889 -15.65 25.06 -1.05
CA VAL A 889 -15.03 23.76 -0.69
C VAL A 889 -15.08 22.74 -1.83
N GLN A 890 -16.02 22.92 -2.77
CA GLN A 890 -16.19 22.06 -3.94
C GLN A 890 -15.34 22.45 -5.15
N GLN A 891 -14.75 23.64 -5.16
CA GLN A 891 -13.97 24.18 -6.27
C GLN A 891 -12.67 24.81 -5.76
N LEU A 892 -11.81 24.00 -5.15
CA LEU A 892 -10.52 24.48 -4.67
C LEU A 892 -9.61 24.76 -5.88
N LYS A 893 -9.08 25.99 -5.95
CA LYS A 893 -8.01 26.35 -6.88
C LYS A 893 -6.69 26.26 -6.14
N VAL A 894 -5.72 25.54 -6.71
CA VAL A 894 -4.46 25.23 -6.03
C VAL A 894 -3.27 25.44 -6.96
N ILE A 895 -2.11 25.75 -6.38
CA ILE A 895 -0.81 25.71 -7.05
C ILE A 895 -0.22 24.33 -6.79
N ASP A 896 -0.12 23.49 -7.84
CA ASP A 896 0.50 22.16 -7.76
C ASP A 896 1.97 22.16 -8.24
N ASN A 897 2.47 23.28 -8.76
CA ASN A 897 3.87 23.46 -9.11
C ASN A 897 4.74 23.67 -7.86
N GLN A 898 5.45 22.63 -7.44
CA GLN A 898 6.32 22.69 -6.25
C GLN A 898 7.46 23.72 -6.36
N ARG A 899 7.96 24.01 -7.56
CA ARG A 899 9.00 25.04 -7.74
C ARG A 899 8.43 26.42 -7.42
N GLU A 900 7.20 26.68 -7.83
CA GLU A 900 6.51 27.94 -7.57
C GLU A 900 6.18 28.10 -6.09
N LEU A 901 5.64 27.06 -5.43
CA LEU A 901 5.43 27.07 -3.97
C LEU A 901 6.73 27.34 -3.20
N SER A 902 7.85 26.73 -3.65
CA SER A 902 9.15 26.94 -3.03
C SER A 902 9.69 28.35 -3.25
N ARG A 903 9.43 28.95 -4.43
CA ARG A 903 9.75 30.35 -4.73
C ARG A 903 8.98 31.29 -3.79
N LEU A 904 7.66 31.15 -3.73
CA LEU A 904 6.79 31.95 -2.86
C LEU A 904 7.23 31.84 -1.39
N SER A 905 7.51 30.62 -0.91
CA SER A 905 7.99 30.40 0.45
C SER A 905 9.29 31.15 0.77
N ARG A 906 10.25 31.18 -0.15
CA ARG A 906 11.51 31.93 0.01
C ARG A 906 11.29 33.44 -0.01
N GLU A 907 10.28 33.92 -0.73
CA GLU A 907 9.92 35.34 -0.72
C GLU A 907 9.25 35.75 0.59
N LEU A 908 8.50 34.84 1.22
CA LEU A 908 7.89 35.07 2.53
C LEU A 908 8.92 35.10 3.67
N GLU A 909 9.86 34.15 3.66
CA GLU A 909 10.91 33.99 4.68
C GLU A 909 12.22 33.56 3.98
N PRO A 910 13.10 34.53 3.63
CA PRO A 910 14.34 34.27 2.89
C PRO A 910 15.25 33.21 3.52
#